data_AF-A0A2V8TTH3-F1
#
_entry.id   AF-A0A2V8TTH3-F1
#
_cell.length_a   1.000
_cell.length_b   1.000
_cell.length_c   1.000
_cell.angle_alpha   90.00
_cell.angle_beta   90.00
_cell.angle_gamma   90.00
#
_symmetry.space_group_name_H-M   'P 1'
#
loop_
_entity.id
_entity.type
_entity.pdbx_description
1 polymer ?
#
loop_
_entity_poly.entity_id
_entity_poly.type
_entity_poly.pdbx_seq_one_letter_code
_entity_poly.pdbx_strand_id
1 'polypeptide(L)'
;MLKTAIACGLRWSGAGLLKRALDGRSRMPWIVAYHRVVEDFAASARHSIPATLISRAMLERHLEWIGRRFEFVPLDEIESRLAGGGGFRRPAAALTFDDGYADVYEQALPLLKTWGVPAAIFVVTDLIGSSQIPLYDRLYLALVRAWDEWPSPPEEMERFALALEIRAGWRHGPRAASDPLRMVLHLLETLPQSELERLAVSLERQIGVDAERQRAHRPLTWEMIRDLQRSGFTIGSHSRTHSLLTKEGEDTVLQETLGSRRDLEARLGVPVRHFAYPNGWFNAATIRAVEAAGYRCAYTSCRHRDPAHPFHTLSRTLLWERSSLGPFGPSRSLELTARVSMDSTLRPAAVLMSGRLAGIVVAFCIPVVLARVLDQTAFGTYKQLFLVYATLYGIAQVGMAESLFYFLPAGPEKAGRYALNSLLVLSGAGAACLMLLWAARTRVAAWLGNDALAAGLPWIGLHLALMLSSAAFEIVLTARKRFAAAAAAYTASDMARTALFLVPVLLLKRLEGLLLGAVLFAALRLAAAFLVLKREFGAGLRTDRALLRDQLLYAMPFELYVLVEVLQSNLHQYAISMHFSPAMFAVYSVGCLQVPLVDLVAGSTCNVMMVRMAEDVRDGRIGAALSAWHDTIRKLALVFFPMVGLLLVNARDLIVLLFTERYLAAAPIFMVWTAAFLLMAFPVDGVLRVFADTRYLLLVGAIKLAIIATLVHWFIVGFGLLGGVLVSLLGTVVGKTLAVARVKRQLNAGLWDLLPWSGLASTLGCAVAAGLPALLVKEGLAHRPLPSMVLTGLVYALTYAVLIGCLRASRLRRRLVSMLEGS
;
A
#
# COMPACT_ATOMS: atom_id res chain seq x y z
N MET A 1 -5.41 -9.92 19.94
CA MET A 1 -4.26 -10.10 20.85
C MET A 1 -2.92 -9.68 20.23
N LEU A 2 -2.53 -10.15 19.04
CA LEU A 2 -1.24 -9.78 18.40
C LEU A 2 -1.06 -8.29 18.08
N LYS A 3 -2.14 -7.58 17.69
CA LYS A 3 -2.11 -6.11 17.48
C LYS A 3 -1.82 -5.34 18.78
N THR A 4 -2.18 -5.91 19.93
CA THR A 4 -1.96 -5.33 21.26
C THR A 4 -0.50 -5.51 21.70
N ALA A 5 0.11 -6.65 21.36
CA ALA A 5 1.54 -6.90 21.59
C ALA A 5 2.43 -6.01 20.71
N ILE A 6 2.10 -5.84 19.43
CA ILE A 6 2.82 -4.94 18.51
C ILE A 6 2.68 -3.48 18.94
N ALA A 7 1.48 -3.07 19.39
CA ALA A 7 1.26 -1.72 19.90
C ALA A 7 1.99 -1.44 21.23
N CYS A 8 2.06 -2.42 22.14
CA CYS A 8 2.88 -2.33 23.35
C CYS A 8 4.38 -2.28 23.01
N GLY A 9 4.85 -3.12 22.09
CA GLY A 9 6.24 -3.12 21.61
C GLY A 9 6.66 -1.80 20.94
N LEU A 10 5.78 -1.18 20.15
CA LEU A 10 6.01 0.15 19.56
C LEU A 10 5.96 1.29 20.60
N ARG A 11 5.24 1.11 21.71
CA ARG A 11 5.22 2.05 22.86
C ARG A 11 6.49 1.96 23.70
N TRP A 12 7.01 0.76 23.91
CA TRP A 12 8.21 0.50 24.71
C TRP A 12 9.52 0.79 23.95
N SER A 13 9.53 0.67 22.63
CA SER A 13 10.73 0.87 21.80
C SER A 13 11.00 2.33 21.36
N GLY A 14 10.13 3.30 21.70
CA GLY A 14 10.29 4.69 21.26
C GLY A 14 10.11 4.94 19.75
N ALA A 15 9.81 3.91 18.95
CA ALA A 15 9.70 3.99 17.48
C ALA A 15 8.56 4.92 16.99
N GLY A 16 7.53 5.13 17.82
CA GLY A 16 6.46 6.10 17.54
C GLY A 16 6.92 7.57 17.57
N LEU A 17 7.93 7.89 18.38
CA LEU A 17 8.60 9.20 18.41
C LEU A 17 9.62 9.31 17.27
N LEU A 18 10.31 8.22 16.94
CA LEU A 18 11.26 8.17 15.83
C LEU A 18 10.58 8.40 14.47
N LYS A 19 9.39 7.84 14.22
CA LYS A 19 8.60 8.12 12.99
C LYS A 19 8.20 9.60 12.88
N ARG A 20 7.85 10.24 14.00
CA ARG A 20 7.50 11.68 14.04
C ARG A 20 8.71 12.59 13.80
N ALA A 21 9.89 12.17 14.26
CA ALA A 21 11.15 12.86 14.00
C ALA A 21 11.67 12.63 12.57
N LEU A 22 11.40 11.47 11.96
CA LEU A 22 11.86 11.09 10.62
C LEU A 22 11.04 11.69 9.47
N ASP A 23 9.75 12.01 9.69
CA ASP A 23 8.87 12.57 8.64
C ASP A 23 8.92 14.11 8.55
N GLY A 24 9.69 14.81 9.40
CA GLY A 24 9.65 16.29 9.51
C GLY A 24 8.31 16.86 9.99
N ARG A 25 7.32 16.00 10.25
CA ARG A 25 5.95 16.35 10.68
C ARG A 25 5.83 16.72 12.15
N SER A 26 6.91 16.66 12.93
CA SER A 26 6.91 17.06 14.35
C SER A 26 6.67 18.55 14.58
N ARG A 27 6.61 19.37 13.53
CA ARG A 27 6.49 20.84 13.65
C ARG A 27 5.19 21.45 13.12
N MET A 28 4.29 20.69 12.51
CA MET A 28 3.06 21.25 11.93
C MET A 28 1.85 21.03 12.85
N PRO A 29 1.00 22.05 13.02
CA PRO A 29 -0.20 21.92 13.82
C PRO A 29 -1.20 21.04 13.08
N TRP A 30 -1.98 20.26 13.82
CA TRP A 30 -3.07 19.49 13.26
C TRP A 30 -4.29 20.39 13.07
N ILE A 31 -4.61 20.73 11.83
CA ILE A 31 -5.75 21.60 11.52
C ILE A 31 -6.97 20.71 11.28
N VAL A 32 -8.00 20.91 12.09
CA VAL A 32 -9.24 20.13 12.10
C VAL A 32 -10.35 20.99 11.54
N ALA A 33 -11.10 20.46 10.58
CA ALA A 33 -12.19 21.17 9.91
C ALA A 33 -13.55 20.50 10.17
N TYR A 34 -14.56 21.33 10.38
CA TYR A 34 -15.98 21.01 10.45
C TYR A 34 -16.76 21.93 9.51
N HIS A 35 -18.04 21.67 9.29
CA HIS A 35 -18.91 22.60 8.55
C HIS A 35 -20.07 23.04 9.45
N ARG A 36 -20.92 22.09 9.86
CA ARG A 36 -22.15 22.36 10.61
C ARG A 36 -22.18 21.70 11.97
N VAL A 37 -22.69 22.40 12.98
CA VAL A 37 -22.84 21.89 14.35
C VAL A 37 -24.30 21.91 14.76
N VAL A 38 -24.88 20.73 14.99
CA VAL A 38 -26.32 20.57 15.26
C VAL A 38 -26.57 19.99 16.65
N GLU A 39 -27.77 20.16 17.21
CA GLU A 39 -28.13 19.53 18.49
C GLU A 39 -28.39 18.03 18.32
N ASP A 40 -29.29 17.68 17.41
CA ASP A 40 -29.67 16.30 17.12
C ASP A 40 -29.20 15.89 15.71
N PHE A 41 -28.12 15.11 15.66
CA PHE A 41 -27.61 14.57 14.40
C PHE A 41 -28.62 13.69 13.67
N ALA A 42 -29.38 12.84 14.36
CA ALA A 42 -30.29 11.90 13.72
C ALA A 42 -31.48 12.61 13.07
N ALA A 43 -31.93 13.72 13.66
CA ALA A 43 -32.95 14.58 13.05
C ALA A 43 -32.40 15.32 11.82
N SER A 44 -31.25 15.98 11.95
CA SER A 44 -30.66 16.78 10.86
C SER A 44 -30.16 15.92 9.69
N ALA A 45 -29.60 14.73 9.94
CA ALA A 45 -29.06 13.85 8.90
C ALA A 45 -30.12 13.27 7.95
N ARG A 46 -31.42 13.42 8.26
CA ARG A 46 -32.52 13.05 7.35
C ARG A 46 -32.67 14.02 6.18
N HIS A 47 -32.24 15.27 6.35
CA HIS A 47 -32.56 16.36 5.44
C HIS A 47 -31.36 17.26 5.12
N SER A 48 -30.17 16.89 5.58
CA SER A 48 -28.90 17.59 5.33
C SER A 48 -27.82 16.57 5.03
N ILE A 49 -26.74 17.00 4.37
CA ILE A 49 -25.63 16.12 4.01
C ILE A 49 -24.97 15.56 5.29
N PRO A 50 -25.08 14.24 5.59
CA PRO A 50 -24.61 13.72 6.88
C PRO A 50 -23.10 13.88 7.12
N ALA A 51 -22.32 14.05 6.04
CA ALA A 51 -20.88 14.24 6.10
C ALA A 51 -20.46 15.66 6.52
N THR A 52 -21.36 16.65 6.49
CA THR A 52 -21.10 18.03 6.93
C THR A 52 -21.51 18.26 8.39
N LEU A 53 -22.26 17.33 8.97
CA LEU A 53 -22.84 17.45 10.31
C LEU A 53 -21.97 16.84 11.42
N ILE A 54 -21.93 17.54 12.54
CA ILE A 54 -21.53 16.99 13.84
C ILE A 54 -22.51 17.44 14.92
N SER A 55 -22.89 16.55 15.82
CA SER A 55 -23.68 16.93 16.99
C SER A 55 -22.83 17.73 17.97
N ARG A 56 -23.44 18.65 18.71
CA ARG A 56 -22.80 19.39 19.80
C ARG A 56 -22.14 18.44 20.80
N ALA A 57 -22.81 17.34 21.14
CA ALA A 57 -22.29 16.31 22.04
C ALA A 57 -21.04 15.60 21.48
N MET A 58 -20.97 15.34 20.17
CA MET A 58 -19.78 14.76 19.56
C MET A 58 -18.65 15.78 19.44
N LEU A 59 -18.95 17.04 19.09
CA LEU A 59 -17.96 18.10 19.06
C LEU A 59 -17.31 18.27 20.43
N GLU A 60 -18.08 18.27 21.51
CA GLU A 60 -17.55 18.33 22.88
C GLU A 60 -16.61 17.15 23.19
N ARG A 61 -16.98 15.92 22.81
CA ARG A 61 -16.09 14.76 22.93
C ARG A 61 -14.81 14.91 22.12
N HIS A 62 -14.87 15.51 20.93
CA HIS A 62 -13.68 15.82 20.15
C HIS A 62 -12.81 16.86 20.88
N LEU A 63 -13.38 17.95 21.38
CA LEU A 63 -12.64 18.97 22.13
C LEU A 63 -11.94 18.38 23.35
N GLU A 64 -12.63 17.56 24.14
CA GLU A 64 -12.05 16.86 25.29
C GLU A 64 -10.87 15.97 24.87
N TRP A 65 -11.05 15.18 23.81
CA TRP A 65 -10.02 14.25 23.35
C TRP A 65 -8.78 14.99 22.82
N ILE A 66 -8.99 16.08 22.08
CA ILE A 66 -7.94 16.91 21.50
C ILE A 66 -7.21 17.65 22.61
N GLY A 67 -7.93 18.31 23.52
CA GLY A 67 -7.33 19.09 24.61
C GLY A 67 -6.45 18.27 25.56
N ARG A 68 -6.74 16.97 25.71
CA ARG A 68 -5.87 16.04 26.47
C ARG A 68 -4.51 15.76 25.80
N ARG A 69 -4.31 16.11 24.52
CA ARG A 69 -3.16 15.69 23.69
C ARG A 69 -2.48 16.82 22.93
N PHE A 70 -3.24 17.86 22.61
CA PHE A 70 -2.80 18.98 21.79
C PHE A 70 -3.07 20.29 22.51
N GLU A 71 -2.16 21.24 22.33
CA GLU A 71 -2.38 22.65 22.61
C GLU A 71 -3.27 23.24 21.51
N PHE A 72 -4.40 23.83 21.88
CA PHE A 72 -5.21 24.56 20.91
C PHE A 72 -4.53 25.89 20.56
N VAL A 73 -4.41 26.19 19.27
CA VAL A 73 -3.76 27.40 18.76
C VAL A 73 -4.64 28.10 17.73
N PRO A 74 -4.69 29.44 17.72
CA PRO A 74 -5.41 30.20 16.69
C PRO A 74 -4.69 30.08 15.34
N LEU A 75 -5.44 30.19 14.23
CA LEU A 75 -4.86 30.10 12.88
C LEU A 75 -3.82 31.21 12.62
N ASP A 76 -4.03 32.40 13.18
CA ASP A 76 -3.13 33.56 13.01
C ASP A 76 -1.71 33.33 13.54
N GLU A 77 -1.52 32.34 14.42
CA GLU A 77 -0.20 31.99 14.96
C GLU A 77 0.52 30.89 14.17
N ILE A 78 -0.14 30.25 13.20
CA ILE A 78 0.45 29.13 12.46
C ILE A 78 1.67 29.57 11.65
N GLU A 79 1.55 30.65 10.86
CA GLU A 79 2.64 31.13 10.01
C GLU A 79 3.85 31.56 10.84
N SER A 80 3.65 32.38 11.88
CA SER A 80 4.73 32.91 12.72
C SER A 80 5.46 31.82 13.51
N ARG A 81 4.73 30.84 14.07
CA ARG A 81 5.32 29.71 14.80
C ARG A 81 6.04 28.72 13.87
N LEU A 82 5.60 28.58 12.62
CA LEU A 82 6.28 27.78 11.60
C LEU A 82 7.52 28.47 11.03
N ALA A 83 7.44 29.77 10.75
CA ALA A 83 8.54 30.57 10.19
C ALA A 83 9.67 30.82 11.19
N GLY A 84 9.36 31.02 12.47
CA GLY A 84 10.34 31.31 13.53
C GLY A 84 11.26 30.16 13.93
N GLY A 85 11.26 29.02 13.21
CA GLY A 85 12.18 27.89 13.43
C GLY A 85 12.00 27.09 14.74
N GLY A 86 11.24 27.63 15.70
CA GLY A 86 11.00 27.06 17.03
C GLY A 86 10.07 25.85 17.07
N GLY A 87 9.16 25.72 16.10
CA GLY A 87 8.13 24.67 16.09
C GLY A 87 7.22 24.71 17.33
N PHE A 88 6.18 23.87 17.36
CA PHE A 88 5.36 23.75 18.56
C PHE A 88 6.08 22.87 19.60
N ARG A 89 6.35 23.41 20.80
CA ARG A 89 7.00 22.68 21.91
C ARG A 89 6.15 21.50 22.40
N ARG A 90 4.82 21.60 22.22
CA ARG A 90 3.83 20.54 22.42
C ARG A 90 3.08 20.31 21.10
N PRO A 91 2.51 19.12 20.82
CA PRO A 91 1.64 18.94 19.67
C PRO A 91 0.53 20.00 19.69
N ALA A 92 0.28 20.69 18.59
CA ALA A 92 -0.74 21.73 18.52
C ALA A 92 -1.88 21.35 17.57
N ALA A 93 -3.08 21.86 17.84
CA ALA A 93 -4.25 21.68 17.00
C ALA A 93 -4.96 23.03 16.77
N ALA A 94 -5.44 23.26 15.55
CA ALA A 94 -6.26 24.42 15.23
C ALA A 94 -7.63 23.94 14.75
N LEU A 95 -8.70 24.60 15.20
CA LEU A 95 -10.07 24.25 14.88
C LEU A 95 -10.61 25.21 13.81
N THR A 96 -11.23 24.68 12.76
CA THR A 96 -11.80 25.48 11.67
C THR A 96 -13.22 25.03 11.33
N PHE A 97 -14.06 25.98 10.93
CA PHE A 97 -15.40 25.78 10.42
C PHE A 97 -15.51 26.39 9.02
N ASP A 98 -16.16 25.71 8.09
CA ASP A 98 -16.28 26.15 6.70
C ASP A 98 -17.72 26.59 6.38
N ASP A 99 -17.88 27.23 5.21
CA ASP A 99 -19.13 27.69 4.58
C ASP A 99 -19.89 28.83 5.27
N GLY A 100 -19.68 29.07 6.57
CA GLY A 100 -20.30 30.19 7.28
C GLY A 100 -21.75 29.93 7.71
N TYR A 101 -22.09 28.70 8.11
CA TYR A 101 -23.41 28.36 8.64
C TYR A 101 -23.71 29.02 9.98
N ALA A 102 -24.96 29.45 10.17
CA ALA A 102 -25.40 30.08 11.41
C ALA A 102 -25.32 29.16 12.65
N ASP A 103 -25.43 27.85 12.44
CA ASP A 103 -25.37 26.87 13.54
C ASP A 103 -23.98 26.81 14.22
N VAL A 104 -22.91 27.30 13.55
CA VAL A 104 -21.60 27.50 14.19
C VAL A 104 -21.68 28.57 15.27
N TYR A 105 -22.41 29.66 15.03
CA TYR A 105 -22.64 30.72 16.02
C TYR A 105 -23.56 30.26 17.15
N GLU A 106 -24.61 29.51 16.82
CA GLU A 106 -25.61 29.08 17.81
C GLU A 106 -25.12 27.94 18.70
N GLN A 107 -24.38 26.98 18.13
CA GLN A 107 -24.04 25.71 18.80
C GLN A 107 -22.55 25.57 19.11
N ALA A 108 -21.67 25.98 18.20
CA ALA A 108 -20.22 25.82 18.38
C ALA A 108 -19.64 26.92 19.28
N LEU A 109 -19.98 28.18 19.03
CA LEU A 109 -19.43 29.33 19.76
C LEU A 109 -19.63 29.24 21.29
N PRO A 110 -20.83 28.93 21.82
CA PRO A 110 -21.00 28.80 23.27
C PRO A 110 -20.11 27.71 23.87
N LEU A 111 -20.00 26.57 23.19
CA LEU A 111 -19.16 25.45 23.61
C LEU A 111 -17.68 25.84 23.61
N LEU A 112 -17.20 26.48 22.54
CA LEU A 112 -15.80 26.89 22.41
C LEU A 112 -15.42 27.97 23.44
N LYS A 113 -16.35 28.88 23.78
CA LYS A 113 -16.18 29.84 24.87
C LYS A 113 -16.01 29.15 26.22
N THR A 114 -16.85 28.17 26.54
CA THR A 114 -16.74 27.39 27.79
C THR A 114 -15.40 26.67 27.91
N TRP A 115 -14.90 26.13 26.79
CA TRP A 115 -13.63 25.38 26.76
C TRP A 115 -12.39 26.27 26.58
N GLY A 116 -12.55 27.56 26.30
CA GLY A 116 -11.43 28.48 26.01
C GLY A 116 -10.66 28.09 24.74
N VAL A 117 -11.32 27.51 23.73
CA VAL A 117 -10.67 26.99 22.52
C VAL A 117 -10.75 28.02 21.39
N PRO A 118 -9.61 28.51 20.87
CA PRO A 118 -9.61 29.35 19.69
C PRO A 118 -10.04 28.56 18.45
N ALA A 119 -10.78 29.21 17.56
CA ALA A 119 -11.26 28.63 16.32
C ALA A 119 -11.22 29.65 15.18
N ALA A 120 -11.33 29.15 13.96
CA ALA A 120 -11.49 29.97 12.76
C ALA A 120 -12.76 29.60 12.01
N ILE A 121 -13.30 30.55 11.27
CA ILE A 121 -14.40 30.31 10.35
C ILE A 121 -14.07 30.86 8.96
N PHE A 122 -14.20 30.01 7.94
CA PHE A 122 -14.06 30.38 6.55
C PHE A 122 -15.45 30.60 5.96
N VAL A 123 -15.71 31.81 5.45
CA VAL A 123 -17.04 32.21 5.02
C VAL A 123 -17.11 32.44 3.52
N VAL A 124 -18.27 32.12 2.94
CA VAL A 124 -18.62 32.41 1.54
C VAL A 124 -19.28 33.78 1.51
N THR A 125 -18.56 34.79 1.01
CA THR A 125 -18.89 36.19 1.32
C THR A 125 -20.20 36.68 0.73
N ASP A 126 -20.62 36.17 -0.43
CA ASP A 126 -21.90 36.54 -1.04
C ASP A 126 -23.11 35.91 -0.32
N LEU A 127 -22.90 34.85 0.48
CA LEU A 127 -23.97 34.25 1.27
C LEU A 127 -24.22 34.99 2.58
N ILE A 128 -23.19 35.61 3.17
CA ILE A 128 -23.29 36.24 4.49
C ILE A 128 -24.29 37.41 4.50
N GLY A 129 -25.26 37.32 5.39
CA GLY A 129 -26.35 38.29 5.51
C GLY A 129 -27.40 38.20 4.40
N SER A 130 -27.30 37.23 3.50
CA SER A 130 -28.31 36.94 2.47
C SER A 130 -29.33 35.90 2.96
N SER A 131 -30.40 35.72 2.21
CA SER A 131 -31.34 34.60 2.37
C SER A 131 -30.94 33.34 1.59
N GLN A 132 -29.84 33.38 0.83
CA GLN A 132 -29.39 32.26 0.03
C GLN A 132 -28.55 31.29 0.88
N ILE A 133 -28.64 30.00 0.54
CA ILE A 133 -27.83 28.93 1.16
C ILE A 133 -26.83 28.40 0.12
N PRO A 134 -25.78 27.67 0.54
CA PRO A 134 -24.78 27.14 -0.39
C PRO A 134 -25.39 26.34 -1.54
N LEU A 135 -24.84 26.52 -2.75
CA LEU A 135 -25.38 25.93 -3.98
C LEU A 135 -25.47 24.40 -3.93
N TYR A 136 -24.50 23.74 -3.30
CA TYR A 136 -24.55 22.27 -3.15
C TYR A 136 -25.65 21.82 -2.19
N ASP A 137 -26.02 22.63 -1.19
CA ASP A 137 -27.17 22.33 -0.30
C ASP A 137 -28.48 22.52 -1.04
N ARG A 138 -28.59 23.58 -1.87
CA ARG A 138 -29.76 23.82 -2.74
C ARG A 138 -29.99 22.61 -3.66
N LEU A 139 -28.94 22.19 -4.36
CA LEU A 139 -28.96 21.00 -5.21
C LEU A 139 -29.30 19.74 -4.41
N TYR A 140 -28.66 19.53 -3.25
CA TYR A 140 -28.91 18.35 -2.43
C TYR A 140 -30.37 18.27 -1.95
N LEU A 141 -30.91 19.37 -1.44
CA LEU A 141 -32.29 19.43 -0.95
C LEU A 141 -33.31 19.20 -2.08
N ALA A 142 -33.08 19.79 -3.26
CA ALA A 142 -33.92 19.54 -4.42
C ALA A 142 -33.81 18.07 -4.89
N LEU A 143 -32.61 17.51 -4.93
CA LEU A 143 -32.37 16.15 -5.39
C LEU A 143 -32.85 15.09 -4.41
N VAL A 144 -32.82 15.31 -3.09
CA VAL A 144 -33.42 14.40 -2.11
C VAL A 144 -34.91 14.22 -2.40
N ARG A 145 -35.62 15.33 -2.64
CA ARG A 145 -37.04 15.29 -2.98
C ARG A 145 -37.27 14.71 -4.37
N ALA A 146 -36.45 15.08 -5.35
CA ALA A 146 -36.53 14.52 -6.69
C ALA A 146 -36.31 13.00 -6.68
N TRP A 147 -35.42 12.48 -5.84
CA TRP A 147 -35.19 11.02 -5.70
C TRP A 147 -36.40 10.28 -5.12
N ASP A 148 -37.18 10.94 -4.27
CA ASP A 148 -38.40 10.37 -3.71
C ASP A 148 -39.58 10.42 -4.71
N GLU A 149 -39.63 11.44 -5.57
CA GLU A 149 -40.71 11.67 -6.53
C GLU A 149 -40.47 11.02 -7.91
N TRP A 150 -39.22 10.93 -8.36
CA TRP A 150 -38.88 10.44 -9.69
C TRP A 150 -38.86 8.91 -9.77
N PRO A 151 -39.49 8.30 -10.79
CA PRO A 151 -39.51 6.85 -10.96
C PRO A 151 -38.13 6.28 -11.33
N SER A 152 -37.28 7.09 -11.97
CA SER A 152 -35.92 6.71 -12.36
C SER A 152 -35.02 7.94 -12.24
N PRO A 153 -34.60 8.30 -11.00
CA PRO A 153 -34.03 9.61 -10.73
C PRO A 153 -32.77 9.95 -11.54
N PRO A 154 -31.81 9.02 -11.78
CA PRO A 154 -30.66 9.31 -12.63
C PRO A 154 -31.03 9.64 -14.08
N GLU A 155 -31.94 8.86 -14.68
CA GLU A 155 -32.37 9.05 -16.07
C GLU A 155 -33.26 10.29 -16.25
N GLU A 156 -34.07 10.63 -15.24
CA GLU A 156 -34.81 11.91 -15.17
C GLU A 156 -33.84 13.09 -15.06
N MET A 157 -32.80 12.99 -14.22
CA MET A 157 -31.80 14.04 -14.07
C MET A 157 -31.04 14.31 -15.38
N GLU A 158 -30.66 13.25 -16.09
CA GLU A 158 -30.00 13.37 -17.40
C GLU A 158 -30.92 14.05 -18.42
N ARG A 159 -32.18 13.60 -18.52
CA ARG A 159 -33.18 14.24 -19.40
C ARG A 159 -33.40 15.70 -19.04
N PHE A 160 -33.47 16.01 -17.76
CA PHE A 160 -33.65 17.38 -17.26
C PHE A 160 -32.47 18.27 -17.64
N ALA A 161 -31.24 17.80 -17.45
CA ALA A 161 -30.06 18.57 -17.82
C ALA A 161 -29.90 18.74 -19.34
N LEU A 162 -30.25 17.72 -20.14
CA LEU A 162 -30.28 17.82 -21.60
C LEU A 162 -31.31 18.85 -22.07
N ALA A 163 -32.48 18.95 -21.42
CA ALA A 163 -33.49 19.95 -21.71
C ALA A 163 -33.02 21.39 -21.41
N LEU A 164 -32.05 21.55 -20.51
CA LEU A 164 -31.39 22.84 -20.22
C LEU A 164 -30.16 23.09 -21.10
N GLU A 165 -29.95 22.27 -22.13
CA GLU A 165 -28.79 22.31 -23.03
C GLU A 165 -27.43 22.13 -22.31
N ILE A 166 -27.42 21.54 -21.12
CA ILE A 166 -26.20 21.28 -20.33
C ILE A 166 -25.56 19.98 -20.84
N ARG A 167 -24.59 20.09 -21.76
CA ARG A 167 -23.92 18.97 -22.44
C ARG A 167 -22.61 18.54 -21.75
N ALA A 168 -22.64 18.24 -20.46
CA ALA A 168 -21.44 17.79 -19.76
C ALA A 168 -21.41 16.27 -19.59
N GLY A 169 -20.69 15.57 -20.48
CA GLY A 169 -20.10 14.26 -20.18
C GLY A 169 -20.97 13.25 -19.43
N TRP A 170 -22.28 13.19 -19.73
CA TRP A 170 -23.28 12.26 -19.16
C TRP A 170 -22.98 10.82 -19.60
N ARG A 171 -21.83 10.28 -19.19
CA ARG A 171 -21.49 8.86 -19.31
C ARG A 171 -21.27 8.36 -17.91
N HIS A 172 -22.36 8.08 -17.21
CA HIS A 172 -22.30 7.53 -15.87
C HIS A 172 -21.61 6.16 -15.89
N GLY A 173 -20.57 6.01 -15.07
CA GLY A 173 -20.32 4.71 -14.47
C GLY A 173 -21.41 4.44 -13.42
N PRO A 174 -21.78 3.17 -13.13
CA PRO A 174 -22.91 2.76 -12.26
C PRO A 174 -22.84 3.21 -10.77
N ARG A 175 -21.93 4.14 -10.41
CA ARG A 175 -21.70 4.61 -9.03
C ARG A 175 -22.06 6.08 -8.79
N ALA A 176 -22.17 6.91 -9.82
CA ALA A 176 -22.57 8.32 -9.66
C ALA A 176 -24.09 8.49 -9.46
N ALA A 177 -24.86 7.47 -9.86
CA ALA A 177 -26.31 7.46 -9.96
C ALA A 177 -27.03 6.81 -8.75
N SER A 178 -26.32 6.48 -7.66
CA SER A 178 -26.90 5.67 -6.58
C SER A 178 -27.74 6.44 -5.57
N ASP A 179 -27.45 7.72 -5.33
CA ASP A 179 -28.08 8.54 -4.30
C ASP A 179 -27.87 10.04 -4.56
N PRO A 180 -28.70 10.92 -3.96
CA PRO A 180 -28.62 12.37 -4.18
C PRO A 180 -27.25 12.99 -3.89
N LEU A 181 -26.55 12.54 -2.85
CA LEU A 181 -25.24 13.09 -2.49
C LEU A 181 -24.21 12.78 -3.57
N ARG A 182 -24.21 11.54 -4.09
CA ARG A 182 -23.31 11.16 -5.21
C ARG A 182 -23.60 11.95 -6.46
N MET A 183 -24.87 12.25 -6.73
CA MET A 183 -25.26 13.10 -7.85
C MET A 183 -24.74 14.54 -7.68
N VAL A 184 -24.93 15.16 -6.51
CA VAL A 184 -24.38 16.50 -6.23
C VAL A 184 -22.87 16.54 -6.42
N LEU A 185 -22.15 15.58 -5.83
CA LEU A 185 -20.69 15.51 -5.99
C LEU A 185 -20.30 15.36 -7.46
N HIS A 186 -20.99 14.52 -8.22
CA HIS A 186 -20.74 14.38 -9.65
C HIS A 186 -20.93 15.69 -10.40
N LEU A 187 -22.03 16.40 -10.16
CA LEU A 187 -22.35 17.68 -10.81
C LEU A 187 -21.29 18.74 -10.48
N LEU A 188 -20.89 18.86 -9.21
CA LEU A 188 -19.83 19.78 -8.79
C LEU A 188 -18.51 19.50 -9.52
N GLU A 189 -18.18 18.22 -9.75
CA GLU A 189 -16.94 17.82 -10.41
C GLU A 189 -16.95 17.99 -11.94
N THR A 190 -18.13 18.06 -12.56
CA THR A 190 -18.26 18.09 -14.03
C THR A 190 -18.66 19.45 -14.60
N LEU A 191 -19.38 20.26 -13.83
CA LEU A 191 -19.98 21.52 -14.30
C LEU A 191 -19.28 22.74 -13.69
N PRO A 192 -19.12 23.84 -14.44
CA PRO A 192 -18.77 25.12 -13.86
C PRO A 192 -19.96 25.70 -13.08
N GLN A 193 -19.69 26.65 -12.18
CA GLN A 193 -20.67 27.18 -11.25
C GLN A 193 -21.90 27.79 -11.93
N SER A 194 -21.70 28.48 -13.04
CA SER A 194 -22.81 29.11 -13.78
C SER A 194 -23.82 28.10 -14.33
N GLU A 195 -23.39 26.87 -14.65
CA GLU A 195 -24.29 25.79 -15.09
C GLU A 195 -24.99 25.13 -13.91
N LEU A 196 -24.27 24.94 -12.81
CA LEU A 196 -24.83 24.44 -11.55
C LEU A 196 -25.92 25.36 -11.01
N GLU A 197 -25.72 26.67 -11.09
CA GLU A 197 -26.70 27.67 -10.66
C GLU A 197 -27.98 27.59 -11.53
N ARG A 198 -27.83 27.52 -12.86
CA ARG A 198 -28.99 27.32 -13.77
C ARG A 198 -29.73 26.03 -13.46
N LEU A 199 -28.99 24.97 -13.17
CA LEU A 199 -29.55 23.67 -12.81
C LEU A 199 -30.32 23.73 -11.49
N ALA A 200 -29.74 24.34 -10.45
CA ALA A 200 -30.37 24.50 -9.15
C ALA A 200 -31.66 25.31 -9.23
N VAL A 201 -31.63 26.48 -9.89
CA VAL A 201 -32.81 27.34 -10.06
C VAL A 201 -33.94 26.60 -10.79
N SER A 202 -33.60 25.87 -11.86
CA SER A 202 -34.59 25.11 -12.62
C SER A 202 -35.16 23.93 -11.82
N LEU A 203 -34.32 23.19 -11.08
CA LEU A 203 -34.76 22.09 -10.21
C LEU A 203 -35.66 22.59 -9.08
N GLU A 204 -35.30 23.70 -8.44
CA GLU A 204 -36.09 24.34 -7.38
C GLU A 204 -37.46 24.79 -7.91
N ARG A 205 -37.54 25.30 -9.15
CA ARG A 205 -38.80 25.70 -9.76
C ARG A 205 -39.71 24.50 -10.09
N GLN A 206 -39.15 23.37 -10.50
CA GLN A 206 -39.93 22.19 -10.88
C GLN A 206 -40.35 21.35 -9.68
N ILE A 207 -39.41 21.01 -8.80
CA ILE A 207 -39.62 20.07 -7.68
C ILE A 207 -40.04 20.82 -6.41
N GLY A 208 -39.55 22.04 -6.22
CA GLY A 208 -39.78 22.83 -5.00
C GLY A 208 -38.92 22.35 -3.82
N VAL A 209 -38.44 23.27 -3.00
CA VAL A 209 -37.66 22.96 -1.79
C VAL A 209 -38.41 23.45 -0.55
N ASP A 210 -38.39 22.64 0.51
CA ASP A 210 -38.99 22.98 1.80
C ASP A 210 -38.28 24.18 2.44
N ALA A 211 -39.05 25.25 2.67
CA ALA A 211 -38.56 26.50 3.24
C ALA A 211 -38.01 26.32 4.67
N GLU A 212 -38.53 25.38 5.46
CA GLU A 212 -38.00 25.10 6.79
C GLU A 212 -36.61 24.47 6.70
N ARG A 213 -36.41 23.53 5.77
CA ARG A 213 -35.11 22.92 5.51
C ARG A 213 -34.10 23.94 5.00
N GLN A 214 -34.51 24.86 4.13
CA GLN A 214 -33.64 25.96 3.70
C GLN A 214 -33.24 26.87 4.87
N ARG A 215 -34.19 27.25 5.73
CA ARG A 215 -33.90 28.05 6.94
C ARG A 215 -32.89 27.36 7.86
N ALA A 216 -32.91 26.04 7.95
CA ALA A 216 -31.92 25.29 8.74
C ALA A 216 -30.49 25.38 8.18
N HIS A 217 -30.29 25.77 6.92
CA HIS A 217 -28.98 25.96 6.28
C HIS A 217 -28.60 27.44 6.15
N ARG A 218 -29.30 28.34 6.86
CA ARG A 218 -29.09 29.78 6.74
C ARG A 218 -27.63 30.17 7.04
N PRO A 219 -27.06 31.11 6.27
CA PRO A 219 -25.73 31.64 6.53
C PRO A 219 -25.74 32.54 7.77
N LEU A 220 -24.54 32.85 8.26
CA LEU A 220 -24.32 33.87 9.29
C LEU A 220 -24.72 35.26 8.79
N THR A 221 -25.15 36.13 9.71
CA THR A 221 -25.26 37.56 9.44
C THR A 221 -23.94 38.27 9.70
N TRP A 222 -23.78 39.49 9.17
CA TRP A 222 -22.60 40.31 9.44
C TRP A 222 -22.45 40.67 10.92
N GLU A 223 -23.56 40.82 11.65
CA GLU A 223 -23.57 41.01 13.10
C GLU A 223 -22.99 39.78 13.81
N MET A 224 -23.42 38.56 13.43
CA MET A 224 -22.89 37.32 13.98
C MET A 224 -21.39 37.16 13.70
N ILE A 225 -20.91 37.53 12.50
CA ILE A 225 -19.48 37.49 12.19
C ILE A 225 -18.67 38.46 13.06
N ARG A 226 -19.17 39.69 13.27
CA ARG A 226 -18.51 40.65 14.17
C ARG A 226 -18.46 40.13 15.61
N ASP A 227 -19.50 39.45 16.06
CA ASP A 227 -19.53 38.85 17.40
C ASP A 227 -18.62 37.62 17.52
N LEU A 228 -18.49 36.80 16.46
CA LEU A 228 -17.47 35.75 16.38
C LEU A 228 -16.07 36.34 16.47
N GLN A 229 -15.78 37.39 15.70
CA GLN A 229 -14.50 38.10 15.71
C GLN A 229 -14.17 38.65 17.11
N ARG A 230 -15.12 39.35 17.76
CA ARG A 230 -14.98 39.84 19.15
C ARG A 230 -14.75 38.71 20.15
N SER A 231 -15.27 37.52 19.86
CA SER A 231 -15.10 36.32 20.68
C SER A 231 -13.79 35.57 20.42
N GLY A 232 -12.92 36.10 19.55
CA GLY A 232 -11.59 35.54 19.27
C GLY A 232 -11.55 34.56 18.09
N PHE A 233 -12.58 34.50 17.24
CA PHE A 233 -12.50 33.72 16.00
C PHE A 233 -11.62 34.43 14.97
N THR A 234 -10.74 33.67 14.32
CA THR A 234 -10.10 34.10 13.08
C THR A 234 -11.13 34.01 11.94
N ILE A 235 -11.37 35.11 11.24
CA ILE A 235 -12.26 35.13 10.06
C ILE A 235 -11.41 34.93 8.80
N GLY A 236 -11.75 33.92 8.00
CA GLY A 236 -11.10 33.60 6.72
C GLY A 236 -12.08 33.58 5.55
N SER A 237 -11.54 33.56 4.34
CA SER A 237 -12.33 33.47 3.10
C SER A 237 -12.50 32.02 2.65
N HIS A 238 -13.70 31.66 2.19
CA HIS A 238 -13.99 30.40 1.50
C HIS A 238 -14.44 30.62 0.05
N SER A 239 -13.76 31.56 -0.64
CA SER A 239 -14.18 32.14 -1.92
C SER A 239 -15.42 33.04 -1.79
N ARG A 240 -15.78 33.70 -2.88
CA ARG A 240 -16.88 34.66 -2.90
C ARG A 240 -18.23 33.96 -2.94
N THR A 241 -18.36 32.94 -3.79
CA THR A 241 -19.63 32.24 -4.06
C THR A 241 -19.54 30.72 -3.86
N HIS A 242 -18.43 30.19 -3.35
CA HIS A 242 -18.15 28.76 -3.16
C HIS A 242 -17.98 27.98 -4.49
N SER A 243 -17.37 28.59 -5.52
CA SER A 243 -17.00 27.87 -6.75
C SER A 243 -15.86 26.88 -6.53
N LEU A 244 -15.90 25.75 -7.24
CA LEU A 244 -14.72 24.91 -7.39
C LEU A 244 -13.72 25.58 -8.33
N LEU A 245 -12.80 26.35 -7.78
CA LEU A 245 -11.84 27.18 -8.53
C LEU A 245 -11.09 26.44 -9.66
N THR A 246 -10.87 25.12 -9.51
CA THR A 246 -10.24 24.29 -10.55
C THR A 246 -11.07 24.09 -11.82
N LYS A 247 -12.35 24.49 -11.80
CA LYS A 247 -13.32 24.38 -12.90
C LYS A 247 -13.64 25.72 -13.54
N GLU A 248 -13.14 26.79 -12.96
CA GLU A 248 -13.45 28.15 -13.39
C GLU A 248 -12.32 28.73 -14.26
N GLY A 249 -12.69 29.69 -15.11
CA GLY A 249 -11.73 30.48 -15.87
C GLY A 249 -10.90 31.40 -14.97
N GLU A 250 -9.74 31.86 -15.47
CA GLU A 250 -8.78 32.65 -14.69
C GLU A 250 -9.38 33.94 -14.10
N ASP A 251 -10.19 34.68 -14.88
CA ASP A 251 -10.88 35.89 -14.42
C ASP A 251 -11.85 35.59 -13.27
N THR A 252 -12.63 34.51 -13.38
CA THR A 252 -13.56 34.07 -12.33
C THR A 252 -12.79 33.68 -11.08
N VAL A 253 -11.71 32.89 -11.20
CA VAL A 253 -10.87 32.50 -10.06
C VAL A 253 -10.31 33.73 -9.34
N LEU A 254 -9.85 34.74 -10.09
CA LEU A 254 -9.36 35.98 -9.51
C LEU A 254 -10.46 36.74 -8.76
N GLN A 255 -11.66 36.86 -9.33
CA GLN A 255 -12.79 37.51 -8.66
C GLN A 255 -13.23 36.75 -7.40
N GLU A 256 -13.22 35.43 -7.45
CA GLU A 256 -13.57 34.56 -6.33
C GLU A 256 -12.60 34.66 -5.16
N THR A 257 -11.31 34.81 -5.43
CA THR A 257 -10.29 34.93 -4.38
C THR A 257 -10.15 36.38 -3.89
N LEU A 258 -9.91 37.33 -4.80
CA LEU A 258 -9.65 38.74 -4.48
C LEU A 258 -10.92 39.48 -4.05
N GLY A 259 -12.05 39.24 -4.73
CA GLY A 259 -13.34 39.85 -4.40
C GLY A 259 -13.77 39.48 -2.99
N SER A 260 -13.72 38.18 -2.66
CA SER A 260 -14.01 37.69 -1.31
C SER A 260 -13.15 38.36 -0.23
N ARG A 261 -11.85 38.55 -0.50
CA ARG A 261 -10.96 39.24 0.43
C ARG A 261 -11.39 40.69 0.66
N ARG A 262 -11.63 41.42 -0.43
CA ARG A 262 -12.02 42.83 -0.39
C ARG A 262 -13.34 43.02 0.34
N ASP A 263 -14.32 42.16 0.09
CA ASP A 263 -15.63 42.22 0.74
C ASP A 263 -15.50 42.03 2.26
N LEU A 264 -14.70 41.06 2.70
CA LEU A 264 -14.44 40.84 4.13
C LEU A 264 -13.66 42.00 4.76
N GLU A 265 -12.59 42.47 4.12
CA GLU A 265 -11.77 43.58 4.64
C GLU A 265 -12.59 44.86 4.76
N ALA A 266 -13.46 45.16 3.77
CA ALA A 266 -14.34 46.33 3.81
C ALA A 266 -15.39 46.26 4.92
N ARG A 267 -15.92 45.07 5.22
CA ARG A 267 -16.98 44.87 6.23
C ARG A 267 -16.47 44.73 7.66
N LEU A 268 -15.25 44.19 7.83
CA LEU A 268 -14.66 43.87 9.13
C LEU A 268 -13.58 44.87 9.57
N GLY A 269 -13.03 45.66 8.65
CA GLY A 269 -12.00 46.66 8.95
C GLY A 269 -10.66 46.05 9.41
N VAL A 270 -10.43 44.76 9.17
CA VAL A 270 -9.17 44.07 9.51
C VAL A 270 -8.63 43.30 8.31
N PRO A 271 -7.31 43.12 8.19
CA PRO A 271 -6.73 42.33 7.11
C PRO A 271 -7.16 40.85 7.16
N VAL A 272 -7.52 40.28 6.01
CA VAL A 272 -7.92 38.87 5.90
C VAL A 272 -6.75 38.05 5.35
N ARG A 273 -6.22 37.15 6.19
CA ARG A 273 -4.95 36.44 5.91
C ARG A 273 -5.13 34.99 5.47
N HIS A 274 -6.32 34.42 5.65
CA HIS A 274 -6.55 32.98 5.58
C HIS A 274 -7.58 32.65 4.51
N PHE A 275 -7.28 31.65 3.68
CA PHE A 275 -8.15 31.18 2.61
C PHE A 275 -8.36 29.66 2.67
N ALA A 276 -9.59 29.18 2.61
CA ALA A 276 -9.87 27.76 2.44
C ALA A 276 -10.34 27.50 1.01
N TYR A 277 -9.74 26.53 0.31
CA TYR A 277 -10.20 26.13 -1.02
C TYR A 277 -11.54 25.39 -0.92
N PRO A 278 -12.59 25.77 -1.67
CA PRO A 278 -13.81 24.99 -1.79
C PRO A 278 -13.52 23.54 -2.20
N ASN A 279 -14.11 22.58 -1.48
CA ASN A 279 -13.82 21.13 -1.58
C ASN A 279 -12.33 20.74 -1.37
N GLY A 280 -11.49 21.69 -0.97
CA GLY A 280 -10.05 21.56 -0.82
C GLY A 280 -9.26 21.51 -2.13
N TRP A 281 -9.89 21.65 -3.29
CA TRP A 281 -9.23 21.41 -4.57
C TRP A 281 -8.45 22.63 -5.04
N PHE A 282 -7.23 22.38 -5.51
CA PHE A 282 -6.36 23.40 -6.05
C PHE A 282 -5.52 22.84 -7.21
N ASN A 283 -5.07 23.75 -8.05
CA ASN A 283 -4.04 23.56 -9.08
C ASN A 283 -3.09 24.77 -9.08
N ALA A 284 -2.07 24.74 -9.93
CA ALA A 284 -1.06 25.80 -9.99
C ALA A 284 -1.66 27.21 -10.27
N ALA A 285 -2.72 27.30 -11.10
CA ALA A 285 -3.38 28.57 -11.38
C ALA A 285 -4.11 29.12 -10.15
N THR A 286 -4.86 28.27 -9.45
CA THR A 286 -5.58 28.67 -8.23
C THR A 286 -4.64 29.04 -7.07
N ILE A 287 -3.47 28.39 -6.95
CA ILE A 287 -2.46 28.79 -5.96
C ILE A 287 -1.98 30.21 -6.25
N ARG A 288 -1.57 30.48 -7.51
CA ARG A 288 -1.12 31.82 -7.91
C ARG A 288 -2.18 32.88 -7.69
N ALA A 289 -3.45 32.58 -7.97
CA ALA A 289 -4.55 33.52 -7.73
C ALA A 289 -4.77 33.82 -6.24
N VAL A 290 -4.65 32.82 -5.36
CA VAL A 290 -4.74 33.01 -3.90
C VAL A 290 -3.54 33.79 -3.37
N GLU A 291 -2.34 33.53 -3.88
CA GLU A 291 -1.13 34.30 -3.55
C GLU A 291 -1.23 35.75 -4.02
N ALA A 292 -1.66 35.97 -5.26
CA ALA A 292 -1.84 37.29 -5.85
C ALA A 292 -2.96 38.08 -5.14
N ALA A 293 -4.00 37.40 -4.66
CA ALA A 293 -5.01 37.99 -3.79
C ALA A 293 -4.45 38.39 -2.41
N GLY A 294 -3.23 37.96 -2.07
CA GLY A 294 -2.48 38.39 -0.88
C GLY A 294 -2.85 37.65 0.41
N TYR A 295 -3.47 36.47 0.31
CA TYR A 295 -3.63 35.58 1.46
C TYR A 295 -2.26 35.03 1.90
N ARG A 296 -2.06 34.93 3.22
CA ARG A 296 -0.81 34.45 3.83
C ARG A 296 -0.77 32.94 3.96
N CYS A 297 -1.92 32.35 4.29
CA CYS A 297 -2.08 30.91 4.42
C CYS A 297 -3.32 30.47 3.65
N ALA A 298 -3.21 29.32 2.99
CA ALA A 298 -4.34 28.68 2.35
C ALA A 298 -4.44 27.19 2.65
N TYR A 299 -5.68 26.71 2.79
CA TYR A 299 -6.00 25.46 3.43
C TYR A 299 -6.78 24.50 2.54
N THR A 300 -6.38 23.24 2.54
CA THR A 300 -6.88 22.20 1.64
C THR A 300 -7.30 20.95 2.41
N SER A 301 -8.35 20.27 1.97
CA SER A 301 -8.69 18.90 2.42
C SER A 301 -8.00 17.82 1.57
N CYS A 302 -7.27 18.20 0.51
CA CYS A 302 -6.48 17.30 -0.32
C CYS A 302 -5.29 16.72 0.43
N ARG A 303 -4.88 15.51 0.00
CA ARG A 303 -3.73 14.79 0.56
C ARG A 303 -2.39 15.26 0.00
N HIS A 304 -2.40 15.85 -1.19
CA HIS A 304 -1.21 16.38 -1.84
C HIS A 304 -0.99 17.82 -1.36
N ARG A 305 0.28 18.16 -1.17
CA ARG A 305 0.74 19.52 -0.88
C ARG A 305 1.69 19.93 -1.99
N ASP A 306 1.76 21.22 -2.24
CA ASP A 306 2.79 21.75 -3.13
C ASP A 306 3.99 22.19 -2.28
N PRO A 307 5.16 21.53 -2.39
CA PRO A 307 6.35 21.92 -1.66
C PRO A 307 6.85 23.32 -2.01
N ALA A 308 6.54 23.84 -3.20
CA ALA A 308 6.89 25.20 -3.61
C ALA A 308 6.02 26.25 -2.90
N HIS A 309 4.82 25.87 -2.46
CA HIS A 309 3.83 26.76 -1.83
C HIS A 309 3.36 26.19 -0.48
N PRO A 310 4.25 26.08 0.53
CA PRO A 310 3.99 25.31 1.75
C PRO A 310 2.93 25.95 2.66
N PHE A 311 2.76 27.27 2.63
CA PHE A 311 1.74 27.99 3.40
C PHE A 311 0.39 28.07 2.69
N HIS A 312 0.37 27.94 1.36
CA HIS A 312 -0.86 27.97 0.55
C HIS A 312 -1.42 26.58 0.25
N THR A 313 -0.82 25.52 0.80
CA THR A 313 -1.32 24.15 0.68
C THR A 313 -1.37 23.44 2.04
N LEU A 314 -1.81 24.16 3.08
CA LEU A 314 -1.91 23.62 4.43
C LEU A 314 -3.05 22.59 4.55
N SER A 315 -2.71 21.32 4.74
CA SER A 315 -3.70 20.23 4.81
C SER A 315 -4.52 20.27 6.10
N ARG A 316 -5.83 20.05 5.96
CA ARG A 316 -6.83 19.97 7.02
C ARG A 316 -7.47 18.60 7.08
N THR A 317 -7.85 18.18 8.28
CA THR A 317 -8.57 16.93 8.54
C THR A 317 -10.03 17.23 8.81
N LEU A 318 -10.91 16.82 7.90
CA LEU A 318 -12.36 16.90 8.09
C LEU A 318 -12.84 15.83 9.08
N LEU A 319 -13.64 16.25 10.07
CA LEU A 319 -14.29 15.38 11.05
C LEU A 319 -15.82 15.59 11.04
N TRP A 320 -16.57 14.53 11.39
CA TRP A 320 -18.04 14.51 11.43
C TRP A 320 -18.55 13.54 12.53
N GLU A 321 -19.86 13.48 12.77
CA GLU A 321 -20.50 12.75 13.91
C GLU A 321 -19.95 11.34 14.20
N ARG A 322 -19.63 10.55 13.17
CA ARG A 322 -19.16 9.16 13.33
C ARG A 322 -17.74 8.95 12.82
N SER A 323 -17.04 10.03 12.50
CA SER A 323 -15.61 9.98 12.24
C SER A 323 -14.83 9.41 13.44
N SER A 324 -15.48 9.28 14.61
CA SER A 324 -14.86 8.79 15.85
C SER A 324 -15.30 7.48 16.51
N LEU A 325 -16.16 6.70 15.88
CA LEU A 325 -16.73 5.48 16.48
C LEU A 325 -16.22 4.20 15.77
N GLY A 326 -15.49 3.36 16.51
CA GLY A 326 -15.07 2.02 16.10
C GLY A 326 -15.11 1.05 17.30
N PRO A 327 -14.96 -0.28 17.09
CA PRO A 327 -15.36 -1.33 18.05
C PRO A 327 -14.59 -1.40 19.39
N PHE A 328 -13.77 -0.39 19.73
CA PHE A 328 -13.03 -0.32 21.00
C PHE A 328 -12.95 1.11 21.59
N GLY A 329 -13.95 1.97 21.36
CA GLY A 329 -14.08 3.28 22.04
C GLY A 329 -13.68 4.52 21.21
N PRO A 330 -14.00 5.74 21.71
CA PRO A 330 -14.05 7.00 20.96
C PRO A 330 -12.70 7.60 20.52
N SER A 331 -11.60 6.86 20.53
CA SER A 331 -10.24 7.44 20.43
C SER A 331 -9.36 6.90 19.31
N ARG A 332 -9.76 5.84 18.60
CA ARG A 332 -8.84 5.21 17.63
C ARG A 332 -8.86 5.85 16.26
N SER A 333 -9.98 6.40 15.83
CA SER A 333 -10.13 7.05 14.52
C SER A 333 -9.46 8.43 14.46
N LEU A 334 -9.36 9.18 15.56
CA LEU A 334 -8.69 10.49 15.66
C LEU A 334 -7.16 10.31 15.60
N GLU A 335 -6.66 9.26 16.26
CA GLU A 335 -5.30 8.75 16.07
C GLU A 335 -5.08 8.17 14.66
N LEU A 336 -6.12 7.62 14.04
CA LEU A 336 -6.11 7.14 12.68
C LEU A 336 -6.20 8.31 11.70
N THR A 337 -7.05 9.34 11.79
CA THR A 337 -7.15 10.50 10.86
C THR A 337 -5.91 11.36 10.89
N ALA A 338 -5.29 11.56 12.07
CA ALA A 338 -3.93 12.09 12.19
C ALA A 338 -2.83 11.17 11.57
N ARG A 339 -3.17 9.90 11.25
CA ARG A 339 -2.33 8.92 10.51
C ARG A 339 -2.91 8.49 9.14
N VAL A 340 -4.12 8.91 8.72
CA VAL A 340 -4.97 8.30 7.65
C VAL A 340 -4.96 9.14 6.38
N SER A 341 -3.98 10.03 6.28
CA SER A 341 -3.33 10.34 5.01
C SER A 341 -2.76 9.08 4.29
N MET A 342 -2.86 7.87 4.86
CA MET A 342 -2.49 6.61 4.21
C MET A 342 -3.71 5.89 3.56
N ASP A 343 -3.85 6.13 2.25
CA ASP A 343 -4.27 5.19 1.17
C ASP A 343 -5.62 4.45 1.20
N SER A 344 -6.43 4.71 0.16
CA SER A 344 -7.59 3.90 -0.25
C SER A 344 -7.17 2.57 -0.92
N THR A 345 -5.92 2.45 -1.36
CA THR A 345 -5.33 1.26 -2.00
C THR A 345 -4.54 0.38 -1.02
N LEU A 346 -4.00 0.92 0.08
CA LEU A 346 -3.21 0.14 1.05
C LEU A 346 -4.03 -0.59 2.10
N ARG A 347 -5.29 -0.22 2.37
CA ARG A 347 -6.10 -0.93 3.38
C ARG A 347 -6.32 -2.40 3.02
N PRO A 348 -6.76 -2.74 1.79
CA PRO A 348 -6.85 -4.14 1.35
C PRO A 348 -5.49 -4.85 1.34
N ALA A 349 -4.44 -4.17 0.85
CA ALA A 349 -3.09 -4.71 0.80
C ALA A 349 -2.54 -5.00 2.20
N ALA A 350 -2.70 -4.09 3.17
CA ALA A 350 -2.25 -4.26 4.55
C ALA A 350 -3.03 -5.36 5.28
N VAL A 351 -4.33 -5.54 5.00
CA VAL A 351 -5.11 -6.65 5.55
C VAL A 351 -4.62 -7.99 4.97
N LEU A 352 -4.43 -8.08 3.66
CA LEU A 352 -3.86 -9.27 3.01
C LEU A 352 -2.43 -9.58 3.50
N MET A 353 -1.57 -8.56 3.60
CA MET A 353 -0.18 -8.69 4.05
C MET A 353 -0.08 -9.10 5.51
N SER A 354 -0.91 -8.52 6.40
CA SER A 354 -0.89 -8.88 7.83
C SER A 354 -1.40 -10.30 8.09
N GLY A 355 -2.38 -10.78 7.31
CA GLY A 355 -2.83 -12.18 7.36
C GLY A 355 -1.80 -13.16 6.81
N ARG A 356 -1.14 -12.81 5.69
CA ARG A 356 -0.09 -13.63 5.07
C ARG A 356 1.18 -13.74 5.90
N LEU A 357 1.59 -12.69 6.60
CA LEU A 357 2.83 -12.70 7.39
C LEU A 357 2.81 -13.82 8.46
N ALA A 358 1.69 -14.00 9.15
CA ALA A 358 1.56 -15.05 10.16
C ALA A 358 1.67 -16.46 9.54
N GLY A 359 0.98 -16.68 8.42
CA GLY A 359 1.04 -17.96 7.68
C GLY A 359 2.45 -18.28 7.18
N ILE A 360 3.13 -17.29 6.60
CA ILE A 360 4.50 -17.42 6.10
C ILE A 360 5.50 -17.76 7.22
N VAL A 361 5.40 -17.10 8.37
CA VAL A 361 6.27 -17.39 9.53
C VAL A 361 6.03 -18.83 10.04
N VAL A 362 4.78 -19.26 10.10
CA VAL A 362 4.43 -20.64 10.50
C VAL A 362 4.90 -21.66 9.46
N ALA A 363 4.84 -21.35 8.17
CA ALA A 363 5.35 -22.21 7.09
C ALA A 363 6.88 -22.32 7.10
N PHE A 364 7.60 -21.27 7.54
CA PHE A 364 9.06 -21.31 7.70
C PHE A 364 9.52 -22.35 8.73
N CYS A 365 8.66 -22.74 9.67
CA CYS A 365 8.95 -23.81 10.63
C CYS A 365 9.02 -25.21 9.98
N ILE A 366 8.43 -25.43 8.80
CA ILE A 366 8.39 -26.74 8.14
C ILE A 366 9.82 -27.29 7.92
N PRO A 367 10.71 -26.62 7.15
CA PRO A 367 12.05 -27.14 6.92
C PRO A 367 12.90 -27.21 8.22
N VAL A 368 12.65 -26.33 9.19
CA VAL A 368 13.34 -26.31 10.49
C VAL A 368 13.02 -27.55 11.33
N VAL A 369 11.75 -27.94 11.39
CA VAL A 369 11.31 -29.14 12.12
C VAL A 369 11.73 -30.40 11.36
N LEU A 370 11.54 -30.43 10.04
CA LEU A 370 11.91 -31.59 9.23
C LEU A 370 13.40 -31.94 9.33
N ALA A 371 14.30 -30.94 9.39
CA ALA A 371 15.74 -31.17 9.52
C ALA A 371 16.16 -31.77 10.88
N ARG A 372 15.28 -31.76 11.88
CA ARG A 372 15.50 -32.38 13.21
C ARG A 372 14.92 -33.78 13.31
N VAL A 373 13.83 -34.03 12.57
CA VAL A 373 13.09 -35.29 12.62
C VAL A 373 13.65 -36.30 11.64
N LEU A 374 14.00 -35.85 10.43
CA LEU A 374 14.55 -36.68 9.37
C LEU A 374 16.09 -36.68 9.44
N ASP A 375 16.70 -37.78 9.01
CA ASP A 375 18.13 -37.78 8.71
C ASP A 375 18.43 -36.89 7.49
N GLN A 376 19.72 -36.61 7.28
CA GLN A 376 20.15 -35.65 6.26
C GLN A 376 19.84 -36.13 4.82
N THR A 377 19.87 -37.45 4.57
CA THR A 377 19.58 -38.05 3.26
C THR A 377 18.09 -38.01 2.96
N ALA A 378 17.24 -38.37 3.93
CA ALA A 378 15.79 -38.28 3.84
C ALA A 378 15.32 -36.83 3.69
N PHE A 379 15.94 -35.88 4.41
CA PHE A 379 15.68 -34.45 4.22
C PHE A 379 16.12 -33.96 2.84
N GLY A 380 17.25 -34.45 2.32
CA GLY A 380 17.71 -34.20 0.95
C GLY A 380 16.72 -34.69 -0.09
N THR A 381 16.21 -35.92 0.09
CA THR A 381 15.18 -36.52 -0.76
C THR A 381 13.89 -35.68 -0.73
N TYR A 382 13.46 -35.22 0.44
CA TYR A 382 12.36 -34.25 0.57
C TYR A 382 12.60 -32.99 -0.26
N LYS A 383 13.80 -32.39 -0.18
CA LYS A 383 14.13 -31.18 -0.93
C LYS A 383 14.12 -31.43 -2.45
N GLN A 384 14.60 -32.59 -2.91
CA GLN A 384 14.56 -32.95 -4.34
C GLN A 384 13.12 -33.16 -4.85
N LEU A 385 12.29 -33.86 -4.07
CA LEU A 385 10.87 -34.06 -4.37
C LEU A 385 10.14 -32.71 -4.50
N PHE A 386 10.38 -31.79 -3.57
CA PHE A 386 9.76 -30.48 -3.60
C PHE A 386 10.38 -29.50 -4.62
N LEU A 387 11.62 -29.74 -5.06
CA LEU A 387 12.22 -29.04 -6.21
C LEU A 387 11.48 -29.40 -7.51
N VAL A 388 11.22 -30.69 -7.74
CA VAL A 388 10.43 -31.18 -8.88
C VAL A 388 9.00 -30.62 -8.83
N TYR A 389 8.36 -30.70 -7.66
CA TYR A 389 7.04 -30.08 -7.44
C TYR A 389 7.03 -28.60 -7.80
N ALA A 390 7.94 -27.80 -7.23
CA ALA A 390 7.93 -26.34 -7.39
C ALA A 390 8.18 -25.94 -8.86
N THR A 391 9.07 -26.67 -9.55
CA THR A 391 9.38 -26.43 -10.97
C THR A 391 8.17 -26.74 -11.85
N LEU A 392 7.54 -27.90 -11.67
CA LEU A 392 6.36 -28.27 -12.46
C LEU A 392 5.14 -27.41 -12.11
N TYR A 393 4.93 -27.07 -10.83
CA TYR A 393 3.84 -26.17 -10.44
C TYR A 393 3.99 -24.77 -11.07
N GLY A 394 5.21 -24.27 -11.23
CA GLY A 394 5.47 -23.01 -11.92
C GLY A 394 5.10 -23.04 -13.39
N ILE A 395 5.45 -24.12 -14.11
CA ILE A 395 5.31 -24.24 -15.57
C ILE A 395 3.92 -24.77 -16.00
N ALA A 396 3.32 -25.65 -15.21
CA ALA A 396 2.07 -26.33 -15.57
C ALA A 396 0.81 -25.48 -15.36
N GLN A 397 0.94 -24.25 -14.85
CA GLN A 397 -0.18 -23.33 -14.69
C GLN A 397 -0.67 -22.74 -16.02
N VAL A 398 0.20 -22.66 -17.03
CA VAL A 398 -0.12 -22.16 -18.39
C VAL A 398 -0.79 -20.77 -18.34
N GLY A 399 -0.42 -19.94 -17.36
CA GLY A 399 -0.99 -18.62 -17.04
C GLY A 399 -2.50 -18.61 -16.74
N MET A 400 -3.16 -19.76 -16.60
CA MET A 400 -4.61 -19.84 -16.47
C MET A 400 -5.12 -19.34 -15.13
N ALA A 401 -4.34 -19.53 -14.06
CA ALA A 401 -4.67 -19.04 -12.72
C ALA A 401 -4.61 -17.51 -12.70
N GLU A 402 -3.52 -16.92 -13.19
CA GLU A 402 -3.28 -15.47 -13.24
C GLU A 402 -4.25 -14.75 -14.17
N SER A 403 -4.69 -15.38 -15.27
CA SER A 403 -5.68 -14.81 -16.20
C SER A 403 -6.96 -14.35 -15.49
N LEU A 404 -7.33 -15.00 -14.39
CA LEU A 404 -8.53 -14.69 -13.63
C LEU A 404 -8.51 -13.28 -13.01
N PHE A 405 -7.33 -12.71 -12.75
CA PHE A 405 -7.22 -11.31 -12.30
C PHE A 405 -7.72 -10.31 -13.35
N TYR A 406 -7.65 -10.67 -14.64
CA TYR A 406 -8.13 -9.84 -15.74
C TYR A 406 -9.58 -10.14 -16.10
N PHE A 407 -9.93 -11.41 -16.29
CA PHE A 407 -11.24 -11.80 -16.82
C PHE A 407 -12.39 -11.72 -15.79
N LEU A 408 -12.13 -11.97 -14.50
CA LEU A 408 -13.19 -11.91 -13.46
C LEU A 408 -13.72 -10.48 -13.23
N PRO A 409 -12.87 -9.43 -13.16
CA PRO A 409 -13.36 -8.05 -13.05
C PRO A 409 -13.97 -7.52 -14.35
N ALA A 410 -13.43 -7.91 -15.51
CA ALA A 410 -13.87 -7.41 -16.82
C ALA A 410 -15.20 -8.01 -17.30
N GLY A 411 -15.52 -9.25 -16.91
CA GLY A 411 -16.75 -9.93 -17.30
C GLY A 411 -17.50 -10.54 -16.12
N PRO A 412 -18.10 -9.72 -15.22
CA PRO A 412 -18.69 -10.19 -13.97
C PRO A 412 -19.83 -11.21 -14.16
N GLU A 413 -20.59 -11.13 -15.26
CA GLU A 413 -21.67 -12.06 -15.59
C GLU A 413 -21.17 -13.42 -16.09
N LYS A 414 -19.99 -13.44 -16.74
CA LYS A 414 -19.34 -14.64 -17.26
C LYS A 414 -18.31 -15.21 -16.28
N ALA A 415 -18.19 -14.62 -15.09
CA ALA A 415 -17.15 -14.92 -14.10
C ALA A 415 -17.10 -16.41 -13.71
N GLY A 416 -18.26 -17.06 -13.53
CA GLY A 416 -18.34 -18.49 -13.23
C GLY A 416 -17.81 -19.38 -14.36
N ARG A 417 -17.92 -18.94 -15.63
CA ARG A 417 -17.41 -19.67 -16.79
C ARG A 417 -15.90 -19.59 -16.88
N TYR A 418 -15.34 -18.39 -16.69
CA TYR A 418 -13.89 -18.20 -16.62
C TYR A 418 -13.25 -19.01 -15.48
N ALA A 419 -13.88 -19.01 -14.30
CA ALA A 419 -13.40 -19.77 -13.15
C ALA A 419 -13.43 -21.29 -13.40
N LEU A 420 -14.51 -21.81 -14.01
CA LEU A 420 -14.61 -23.24 -14.32
C LEU A 420 -13.64 -23.66 -15.45
N ASN A 421 -13.48 -22.85 -16.49
CA ASN A 421 -12.51 -23.10 -17.56
C ASN A 421 -11.08 -23.20 -16.99
N SER A 422 -10.66 -22.25 -16.16
CA SER A 422 -9.35 -22.31 -15.49
C SER A 422 -9.21 -23.57 -14.63
N LEU A 423 -10.22 -23.91 -13.83
CA LEU A 423 -10.23 -25.13 -13.01
C LEU A 423 -10.02 -26.40 -13.85
N LEU A 424 -10.71 -26.52 -14.99
CA LEU A 424 -10.62 -27.68 -15.88
C LEU A 424 -9.25 -27.80 -16.56
N VAL A 425 -8.72 -26.69 -17.09
CA VAL A 425 -7.39 -26.69 -17.72
C VAL A 425 -6.31 -27.05 -16.71
N LEU A 426 -6.34 -26.43 -15.52
CA LEU A 426 -5.37 -26.70 -14.45
C LEU A 426 -5.47 -28.14 -13.94
N SER A 427 -6.68 -28.70 -13.86
CA SER A 427 -6.87 -30.11 -13.50
C SER A 427 -6.34 -31.06 -14.57
N GLY A 428 -6.55 -30.74 -15.85
CA GLY A 428 -5.98 -31.50 -16.97
C GLY A 428 -4.45 -31.47 -16.98
N ALA A 429 -3.85 -30.28 -16.81
CA ALA A 429 -2.41 -30.11 -16.69
C ALA A 429 -1.86 -30.90 -15.48
N GLY A 430 -2.53 -30.84 -14.34
CA GLY A 430 -2.19 -31.59 -13.13
C GLY A 430 -2.21 -33.11 -13.34
N ALA A 431 -3.26 -33.64 -13.99
CA ALA A 431 -3.35 -35.05 -14.33
C ALA A 431 -2.23 -35.48 -15.30
N ALA A 432 -1.91 -34.66 -16.30
CA ALA A 432 -0.79 -34.90 -17.21
C ALA A 432 0.55 -34.95 -16.47
N CYS A 433 0.80 -34.01 -15.55
CA CYS A 433 2.01 -34.04 -14.72
C CYS A 433 2.08 -35.28 -13.82
N LEU A 434 0.97 -35.70 -13.20
CA LEU A 434 0.92 -36.92 -12.40
C LEU A 434 1.28 -38.16 -13.24
N MET A 435 0.65 -38.32 -14.41
CA MET A 435 0.94 -39.44 -15.31
C MET A 435 2.40 -39.44 -15.76
N LEU A 436 2.93 -38.26 -16.12
CA LEU A 436 4.33 -38.10 -16.53
C LEU A 436 5.29 -38.47 -15.41
N LEU A 437 5.09 -37.97 -14.20
CA LEU A 437 5.94 -38.28 -13.05
C LEU A 437 5.85 -39.76 -12.66
N TRP A 438 4.67 -40.36 -12.75
CA TRP A 438 4.50 -41.79 -12.51
C TRP A 438 5.27 -42.62 -13.56
N ALA A 439 5.13 -42.31 -14.85
CA ALA A 439 5.79 -43.04 -15.93
C ALA A 439 7.31 -42.84 -15.94
N ALA A 440 7.78 -41.63 -15.67
CA ALA A 440 9.20 -41.27 -15.71
C ALA A 440 9.93 -41.47 -14.36
N ARG A 441 9.27 -41.99 -13.31
CA ARG A 441 9.80 -42.02 -11.93
C ARG A 441 11.20 -42.61 -11.79
N THR A 442 11.48 -43.71 -12.49
CA THR A 442 12.79 -44.38 -12.44
C THR A 442 13.87 -43.60 -13.18
N ARG A 443 13.53 -43.00 -14.33
CA ARG A 443 14.44 -42.15 -15.10
C ARG A 443 14.80 -40.88 -14.33
N VAL A 444 13.81 -40.24 -13.70
CA VAL A 444 14.03 -39.04 -12.89
C VAL A 444 14.86 -39.37 -11.64
N ALA A 445 14.59 -40.49 -10.98
CA ALA A 445 15.37 -40.96 -9.84
C ALA A 445 16.84 -41.21 -10.21
N ALA A 446 17.08 -41.89 -11.34
CA ALA A 446 18.43 -42.11 -11.87
C ALA A 446 19.14 -40.80 -12.26
N TRP A 447 18.43 -39.90 -12.94
CA TRP A 447 18.97 -38.60 -13.36
C TRP A 447 19.40 -37.74 -12.18
N LEU A 448 18.66 -37.76 -11.06
CA LEU A 448 18.98 -37.03 -9.84
C LEU A 448 19.83 -37.83 -8.84
N GLY A 449 20.35 -38.99 -9.25
CA GLY A 449 21.22 -39.82 -8.42
C GLY A 449 20.60 -40.28 -7.09
N ASN A 450 19.28 -40.52 -7.06
CA ASN A 450 18.57 -40.91 -5.84
C ASN A 450 17.37 -41.84 -6.12
N ASP A 451 17.58 -43.14 -5.91
CA ASP A 451 16.56 -44.17 -6.12
C ASP A 451 15.32 -44.02 -5.23
N ALA A 452 15.47 -43.42 -4.04
CA ALA A 452 14.36 -43.19 -3.12
C ALA A 452 13.29 -42.24 -3.71
N LEU A 453 13.65 -41.44 -4.72
CA LEU A 453 12.70 -40.58 -5.43
C LEU A 453 11.65 -41.38 -6.19
N ALA A 454 11.98 -42.58 -6.69
CA ALA A 454 11.04 -43.37 -7.49
C ALA A 454 9.75 -43.70 -6.72
N ALA A 455 9.87 -43.91 -5.40
CA ALA A 455 8.72 -44.13 -4.51
C ALA A 455 7.97 -42.83 -4.17
N GLY A 456 8.67 -41.70 -4.05
CA GLY A 456 8.09 -40.41 -3.67
C GLY A 456 7.43 -39.64 -4.82
N LEU A 457 7.89 -39.82 -6.06
CA LEU A 457 7.41 -39.05 -7.23
C LEU A 457 5.91 -39.21 -7.53
N PRO A 458 5.30 -40.40 -7.41
CA PRO A 458 3.84 -40.53 -7.54
C PRO A 458 3.05 -39.72 -6.50
N TRP A 459 3.52 -39.68 -5.25
CA TRP A 459 2.90 -38.87 -4.18
C TRP A 459 2.99 -37.37 -4.50
N ILE A 460 4.16 -36.93 -4.96
CA ILE A 460 4.35 -35.55 -5.42
C ILE A 460 3.49 -35.22 -6.63
N GLY A 461 3.36 -36.15 -7.59
CA GLY A 461 2.48 -35.98 -8.73
C GLY A 461 1.02 -35.80 -8.32
N LEU A 462 0.55 -36.57 -7.34
CA LEU A 462 -0.82 -36.45 -6.82
C LEU A 462 -1.01 -35.12 -6.08
N HIS A 463 -0.06 -34.76 -5.21
CA HIS A 463 -0.05 -33.46 -4.55
C HIS A 463 -0.07 -32.30 -5.57
N LEU A 464 0.77 -32.36 -6.60
CA LEU A 464 0.84 -31.39 -7.68
C LEU A 464 -0.49 -31.26 -8.42
N ALA A 465 -1.10 -32.38 -8.81
CA ALA A 465 -2.36 -32.39 -9.54
C ALA A 465 -3.47 -31.68 -8.73
N LEU A 466 -3.60 -32.02 -7.45
CA LEU A 466 -4.58 -31.41 -6.55
C LEU A 466 -4.28 -29.92 -6.30
N MET A 467 -3.01 -29.56 -6.15
CA MET A 467 -2.59 -28.16 -5.96
C MET A 467 -2.92 -27.31 -7.18
N LEU A 468 -2.60 -27.76 -8.39
CA LEU A 468 -2.93 -27.06 -9.64
C LEU A 468 -4.45 -26.88 -9.78
N SER A 469 -5.24 -27.94 -9.55
CA SER A 469 -6.70 -27.85 -9.54
C SER A 469 -7.22 -26.79 -8.54
N SER A 470 -6.52 -26.55 -7.43
CA SER A 470 -6.92 -25.56 -6.43
C SER A 470 -6.31 -24.15 -6.62
N ALA A 471 -5.51 -23.91 -7.66
CA ALA A 471 -4.72 -22.68 -7.80
C ALA A 471 -5.58 -21.41 -7.92
N ALA A 472 -6.80 -21.53 -8.47
CA ALA A 472 -7.74 -20.41 -8.61
C ALA A 472 -8.34 -19.91 -7.28
N PHE A 473 -8.17 -20.66 -6.18
CA PHE A 473 -8.94 -20.48 -4.95
C PHE A 473 -8.89 -19.05 -4.37
N GLU A 474 -7.71 -18.56 -4.00
CA GLU A 474 -7.59 -17.21 -3.42
C GLU A 474 -7.61 -16.11 -4.47
N ILE A 475 -7.25 -16.43 -5.71
CA ILE A 475 -7.29 -15.49 -6.84
C ILE A 475 -8.73 -15.03 -7.07
N VAL A 476 -9.69 -15.96 -7.08
CA VAL A 476 -11.12 -15.65 -7.24
C VAL A 476 -11.60 -14.69 -6.14
N LEU A 477 -11.29 -14.99 -4.88
CA LEU A 477 -11.68 -14.14 -3.74
C LEU A 477 -11.06 -12.74 -3.85
N THR A 478 -9.80 -12.66 -4.27
CA THR A 478 -9.07 -11.39 -4.41
C THR A 478 -9.62 -10.57 -5.59
N ALA A 479 -9.82 -11.19 -6.76
CA ALA A 479 -10.34 -10.55 -7.96
C ALA A 479 -11.78 -10.04 -7.77
N ARG A 480 -12.59 -10.74 -6.96
CA ARG A 480 -13.94 -10.31 -6.57
C ARG A 480 -13.97 -9.32 -5.39
N LYS A 481 -12.81 -8.77 -5.00
CA LYS A 481 -12.66 -7.77 -3.93
C LYS A 481 -13.11 -8.26 -2.55
N ARG A 482 -13.16 -9.57 -2.32
CA ARG A 482 -13.44 -10.19 -1.01
C ARG A 482 -12.17 -10.31 -0.16
N PHE A 483 -11.48 -9.19 0.05
CA PHE A 483 -10.12 -9.16 0.62
C PHE A 483 -10.01 -9.78 2.02
N ALA A 484 -11.04 -9.65 2.86
CA ALA A 484 -11.04 -10.27 4.19
C ALA A 484 -11.15 -11.80 4.12
N ALA A 485 -11.99 -12.32 3.22
CA ALA A 485 -12.12 -13.76 3.00
C ALA A 485 -10.86 -14.33 2.34
N ALA A 486 -10.25 -13.61 1.40
CA ALA A 486 -8.97 -13.98 0.81
C ALA A 486 -7.85 -14.03 1.85
N ALA A 487 -7.74 -13.02 2.72
CA ALA A 487 -6.76 -13.01 3.81
C ALA A 487 -6.96 -14.20 4.76
N ALA A 488 -8.20 -14.48 5.15
CA ALA A 488 -8.53 -15.64 5.99
C ALA A 488 -8.20 -16.97 5.31
N ALA A 489 -8.49 -17.10 4.01
CA ALA A 489 -8.17 -18.30 3.22
C ALA A 489 -6.66 -18.55 3.12
N TYR A 490 -5.86 -17.50 2.91
CA TYR A 490 -4.39 -17.61 2.93
C TYR A 490 -3.89 -18.09 4.29
N THR A 491 -4.29 -17.42 5.38
CA THR A 491 -3.85 -17.80 6.73
C THR A 491 -4.28 -19.21 7.10
N ALA A 492 -5.53 -19.58 6.83
CA ALA A 492 -6.05 -20.93 7.10
C ALA A 492 -5.32 -21.99 6.27
N SER A 493 -5.06 -21.73 4.98
CA SER A 493 -4.30 -22.64 4.12
C SER A 493 -2.87 -22.84 4.62
N ASP A 494 -2.19 -21.77 5.02
CA ASP A 494 -0.82 -21.86 5.54
C ASP A 494 -0.76 -22.64 6.87
N MET A 495 -1.70 -22.38 7.79
CA MET A 495 -1.78 -23.11 9.05
C MET A 495 -2.09 -24.60 8.82
N ALA A 496 -3.06 -24.90 7.95
CA ALA A 496 -3.41 -26.27 7.59
C ALA A 496 -2.25 -26.99 6.92
N ARG A 497 -1.54 -26.33 6.00
CA ARG A 497 -0.33 -26.86 5.35
C ARG A 497 0.72 -27.22 6.38
N THR A 498 1.07 -26.30 7.29
CA THR A 498 2.08 -26.58 8.32
C THR A 498 1.66 -27.72 9.23
N ALA A 499 0.42 -27.74 9.70
CA ALA A 499 -0.08 -28.81 10.55
C ALA A 499 -0.03 -30.17 9.84
N LEU A 500 -0.55 -30.24 8.61
CA LEU A 500 -0.60 -31.49 7.84
C LEU A 500 0.77 -31.93 7.34
N PHE A 501 1.72 -31.02 7.12
CA PHE A 501 3.09 -31.41 6.78
C PHE A 501 3.86 -31.93 8.01
N LEU A 502 3.63 -31.36 9.19
CA LEU A 502 4.41 -31.66 10.39
C LEU A 502 3.82 -32.76 11.27
N VAL A 503 2.51 -32.82 11.48
CA VAL A 503 1.92 -33.79 12.41
C VAL A 503 2.17 -35.24 11.96
N PRO A 504 1.89 -35.64 10.71
CA PRO A 504 2.12 -37.02 10.29
C PRO A 504 3.59 -37.44 10.33
N VAL A 505 4.52 -36.56 9.94
CA VAL A 505 5.96 -36.86 10.00
C VAL A 505 6.48 -36.91 11.44
N LEU A 506 5.91 -36.13 12.37
CA LEU A 506 6.28 -36.20 13.79
C LEU A 506 5.82 -37.52 14.43
N LEU A 507 4.65 -38.03 14.02
CA LEU A 507 4.10 -39.29 14.50
C LEU A 507 4.84 -40.49 13.91
N LEU A 508 5.06 -40.48 12.59
CA LEU A 508 5.63 -41.62 11.86
C LEU A 508 7.16 -41.60 11.78
N LYS A 509 7.79 -40.44 11.98
CA LYS A 509 9.24 -40.18 11.87
C LYS A 509 9.84 -40.66 10.54
N ARG A 510 9.07 -40.60 9.46
CA ARG A 510 9.48 -41.02 8.11
C ARG A 510 8.95 -40.09 7.03
N LEU A 511 9.63 -40.06 5.89
CA LEU A 511 9.31 -39.18 4.76
C LEU A 511 7.89 -39.41 4.21
N GLU A 512 7.39 -40.65 4.23
CA GLU A 512 6.05 -41.00 3.75
C GLU A 512 4.95 -40.27 4.52
N GLY A 513 5.17 -40.01 5.82
CA GLY A 513 4.24 -39.22 6.63
C GLY A 513 4.08 -37.80 6.08
N LEU A 514 5.19 -37.16 5.72
CA LEU A 514 5.17 -35.83 5.11
C LEU A 514 4.42 -35.85 3.76
N LEU A 515 4.65 -36.87 2.93
CA LEU A 515 4.01 -37.01 1.62
C LEU A 515 2.50 -37.23 1.74
N LEU A 516 2.06 -38.08 2.66
CA LEU A 516 0.65 -38.26 3.00
C LEU A 516 0.03 -36.94 3.46
N GLY A 517 0.71 -36.24 4.36
CA GLY A 517 0.32 -34.92 4.84
C GLY A 517 0.14 -33.89 3.72
N ALA A 518 1.07 -33.88 2.75
CA ALA A 518 1.00 -33.00 1.59
C ALA A 518 -0.21 -33.30 0.69
N VAL A 519 -0.52 -34.57 0.44
CA VAL A 519 -1.70 -34.98 -0.34
C VAL A 519 -2.99 -34.62 0.41
N LEU A 520 -3.08 -34.90 1.72
CA LEU A 520 -4.24 -34.55 2.54
C LEU A 520 -4.50 -33.03 2.54
N PHE A 521 -3.44 -32.22 2.66
CA PHE A 521 -3.56 -30.77 2.56
C PHE A 521 -4.11 -30.33 1.20
N ALA A 522 -3.55 -30.85 0.10
CA ALA A 522 -3.99 -30.49 -1.24
C ALA A 522 -5.44 -30.93 -1.51
N ALA A 523 -5.85 -32.10 -1.02
CA ALA A 523 -7.23 -32.57 -1.11
C ALA A 523 -8.20 -31.67 -0.33
N LEU A 524 -7.87 -31.33 0.92
CA LEU A 524 -8.67 -30.40 1.74
C LEU A 524 -8.80 -29.03 1.08
N ARG A 525 -7.68 -28.52 0.54
CA ARG A 525 -7.63 -27.25 -0.17
C ARG A 525 -8.49 -27.27 -1.43
N LEU A 526 -8.44 -28.33 -2.23
CA LEU A 526 -9.28 -28.48 -3.41
C LEU A 526 -10.77 -28.53 -3.05
N ALA A 527 -11.13 -29.27 -1.99
CA ALA A 527 -12.50 -29.29 -1.48
C ALA A 527 -12.98 -27.89 -1.06
N ALA A 528 -12.16 -27.15 -0.31
CA ALA A 528 -12.47 -25.77 0.08
C ALA A 528 -12.61 -24.83 -1.13
N ALA A 529 -11.72 -24.96 -2.12
CA ALA A 529 -11.78 -24.20 -3.36
C ALA A 529 -13.07 -24.46 -4.13
N PHE A 530 -13.47 -25.73 -4.28
CA PHE A 530 -14.71 -26.10 -4.94
C PHE A 530 -15.95 -25.59 -4.21
N LEU A 531 -16.00 -25.72 -2.87
CA LEU A 531 -17.10 -25.19 -2.06
C LEU A 531 -17.26 -23.69 -2.22
N VAL A 532 -16.15 -22.95 -2.27
CA VAL A 532 -16.15 -21.50 -2.47
C VAL A 532 -16.57 -21.13 -3.88
N LEU A 533 -16.06 -21.81 -4.91
CA LEU A 533 -16.50 -21.60 -6.30
C LEU A 533 -18.00 -21.86 -6.47
N LYS A 534 -18.51 -22.97 -5.88
CA LYS A 534 -19.93 -23.31 -5.90
C LYS A 534 -20.78 -22.26 -5.18
N ARG A 535 -20.29 -21.75 -4.04
CA ARG A 535 -20.97 -20.69 -3.27
C ARG A 535 -20.97 -19.34 -4.00
N GLU A 536 -19.88 -18.99 -4.67
CA GLU A 536 -19.74 -17.70 -5.37
C GLU A 536 -20.52 -17.64 -6.68
N PHE A 537 -20.53 -18.74 -7.44
CA PHE A 537 -21.03 -18.73 -8.81
C PHE A 537 -22.27 -19.59 -9.04
N GLY A 538 -22.58 -20.55 -8.15
CA GLY A 538 -23.77 -21.39 -8.23
C GLY A 538 -23.98 -21.99 -9.62
N ALA A 539 -25.16 -21.74 -10.22
CA ALA A 539 -25.53 -22.20 -11.56
C ALA A 539 -24.73 -21.56 -12.71
N GLY A 540 -23.93 -20.52 -12.41
CA GLY A 540 -23.04 -19.85 -13.36
C GLY A 540 -21.74 -20.59 -13.67
N LEU A 541 -21.42 -21.67 -12.93
CA LEU A 541 -20.31 -22.57 -13.26
C LEU A 541 -20.67 -23.41 -14.49
N ARG A 542 -20.30 -22.92 -15.68
CA ARG A 542 -20.55 -23.59 -16.96
C ARG A 542 -19.33 -23.51 -17.86
N THR A 543 -19.10 -24.54 -18.65
CA THR A 543 -17.99 -24.56 -19.61
C THR A 543 -18.31 -23.67 -20.79
N ASP A 544 -17.30 -22.98 -21.32
CA ASP A 544 -17.46 -22.10 -22.47
C ASP A 544 -16.19 -22.13 -23.33
N ARG A 545 -16.27 -22.78 -24.49
CA ARG A 545 -15.11 -23.03 -25.36
C ARG A 545 -14.59 -21.76 -26.02
N ALA A 546 -15.47 -20.80 -26.34
CA ALA A 546 -15.06 -19.54 -26.95
C ALA A 546 -14.26 -18.72 -25.94
N LEU A 547 -14.79 -18.57 -24.71
CA LEU A 547 -14.09 -17.87 -23.64
C LEU A 547 -12.78 -18.55 -23.23
N LEU A 548 -12.72 -19.89 -23.27
CA LEU A 548 -11.50 -20.63 -22.99
C LEU A 548 -10.39 -20.28 -23.99
N ARG A 549 -10.73 -20.18 -25.28
CA ARG A 549 -9.77 -19.80 -26.32
C ARG A 549 -9.19 -18.40 -26.04
N ASP A 550 -10.04 -17.45 -25.68
CA ASP A 550 -9.62 -16.08 -25.37
C ASP A 550 -8.73 -16.03 -24.13
N GLN A 551 -9.06 -16.79 -23.08
CA GLN A 551 -8.22 -16.91 -21.88
C GLN A 551 -6.83 -17.48 -22.20
N LEU A 552 -6.75 -18.55 -22.99
CA LEU A 552 -5.48 -19.18 -23.36
C LEU A 552 -4.61 -18.26 -24.23
N LEU A 553 -5.21 -17.57 -25.20
CA LEU A 553 -4.49 -16.61 -26.04
C LEU A 553 -3.91 -15.44 -25.22
N TYR A 554 -4.63 -14.99 -24.20
CA TYR A 554 -4.14 -13.99 -23.25
C TYR A 554 -3.00 -14.52 -22.36
N ALA A 555 -3.09 -15.75 -21.88
CA ALA A 555 -2.17 -16.33 -20.91
C ALA A 555 -0.81 -16.75 -21.51
N MET A 556 -0.80 -17.26 -22.74
CA MET A 556 0.39 -17.87 -23.38
C MET A 556 1.65 -16.98 -23.42
N PRO A 557 1.59 -15.69 -23.80
CA PRO A 557 2.78 -14.84 -23.84
C PRO A 557 3.41 -14.61 -22.47
N PHE A 558 2.58 -14.56 -21.41
CA PHE A 558 3.05 -14.41 -20.04
C PHE A 558 3.69 -15.70 -19.53
N GLU A 559 3.12 -16.85 -19.87
CA GLU A 559 3.67 -18.15 -19.48
C GLU A 559 5.08 -18.37 -20.04
N LEU A 560 5.37 -17.92 -21.26
CA LEU A 560 6.73 -18.06 -21.82
C LEU A 560 7.80 -17.36 -20.97
N TYR A 561 7.45 -16.21 -20.37
CA TYR A 561 8.31 -15.52 -19.41
C TYR A 561 8.44 -16.29 -18.10
N VAL A 562 7.33 -16.78 -17.56
CA VAL A 562 7.32 -17.60 -16.33
C VAL A 562 8.17 -18.86 -16.50
N LEU A 563 8.07 -19.55 -17.64
CA LEU A 563 8.87 -20.73 -17.97
C LEU A 563 10.37 -20.43 -17.85
N VAL A 564 10.83 -19.37 -18.52
CA VAL A 564 12.25 -18.97 -18.45
C VAL A 564 12.65 -18.60 -17.03
N GLU A 565 11.77 -17.90 -16.30
CA GLU A 565 12.01 -17.48 -14.91
C GLU A 565 12.13 -18.68 -13.95
N VAL A 566 11.25 -19.67 -14.08
CA VAL A 566 11.26 -20.89 -13.26
C VAL A 566 12.49 -21.73 -13.56
N LEU A 567 12.85 -21.90 -14.84
CA LEU A 567 14.03 -22.66 -15.23
C LEU A 567 15.31 -22.01 -14.72
N GLN A 568 15.52 -20.71 -14.94
CA GLN A 568 16.74 -20.04 -14.48
C GLN A 568 16.89 -20.09 -12.95
N SER A 569 15.78 -20.05 -12.21
CA SER A 569 15.79 -19.95 -10.74
C SER A 569 16.08 -21.30 -10.08
N ASN A 570 15.86 -22.40 -10.79
CA ASN A 570 15.99 -23.75 -10.24
C ASN A 570 17.16 -24.55 -10.84
N LEU A 571 17.71 -24.13 -11.98
CA LEU A 571 18.74 -24.89 -12.71
C LEU A 571 19.97 -25.21 -11.86
N HIS A 572 20.43 -24.27 -11.04
CA HIS A 572 21.57 -24.50 -10.16
C HIS A 572 21.30 -25.59 -9.10
N GLN A 573 20.06 -25.72 -8.61
CA GLN A 573 19.68 -26.76 -7.65
C GLN A 573 19.66 -28.14 -8.31
N TYR A 574 19.13 -28.22 -9.54
CA TYR A 574 19.18 -29.44 -10.34
C TYR A 574 20.62 -29.87 -10.62
N ALA A 575 21.50 -28.94 -11.02
CA ALA A 575 22.89 -29.25 -11.28
C ALA A 575 23.60 -29.82 -10.03
N ILE A 576 23.42 -29.20 -8.85
CA ILE A 576 23.96 -29.74 -7.59
C ILE A 576 23.36 -31.12 -7.27
N SER A 577 22.06 -31.29 -7.46
CA SER A 577 21.38 -32.57 -7.22
C SER A 577 21.89 -33.72 -8.10
N MET A 578 22.41 -33.44 -9.30
CA MET A 578 22.96 -34.47 -10.19
C MET A 578 24.40 -34.85 -9.86
N HIS A 579 25.17 -33.91 -9.31
CA HIS A 579 26.61 -34.11 -9.09
C HIS A 579 26.93 -34.57 -7.66
N PHE A 580 26.01 -34.37 -6.71
CA PHE A 580 26.24 -34.65 -5.30
C PHE A 580 25.13 -35.53 -4.69
N SER A 581 25.48 -36.22 -3.61
CA SER A 581 24.53 -37.08 -2.88
C SER A 581 23.34 -36.29 -2.32
N PRO A 582 22.21 -36.95 -2.02
CA PRO A 582 21.05 -36.28 -1.42
C PRO A 582 21.38 -35.54 -0.11
N ALA A 583 22.29 -36.08 0.71
CA ALA A 583 22.74 -35.43 1.93
C ALA A 583 23.50 -34.12 1.66
N MET A 584 24.35 -34.08 0.64
CA MET A 584 25.05 -32.86 0.23
C MET A 584 24.11 -31.85 -0.43
N PHE A 585 23.13 -32.32 -1.20
CA PHE A 585 22.05 -31.47 -1.71
C PHE A 585 21.22 -30.87 -0.57
N ALA A 586 20.99 -31.60 0.52
CA ALA A 586 20.33 -31.09 1.73
C ALA A 586 21.10 -29.91 2.34
N VAL A 587 22.43 -30.04 2.47
CA VAL A 587 23.31 -28.95 2.92
C VAL A 587 23.22 -27.75 1.99
N TYR A 588 23.26 -27.98 0.68
CA TYR A 588 23.13 -26.93 -0.32
C TYR A 588 21.78 -26.19 -0.24
N SER A 589 20.67 -26.92 -0.17
CA SER A 589 19.33 -26.34 -0.02
C SER A 589 19.15 -25.55 1.27
N VAL A 590 19.77 -25.98 2.37
CA VAL A 590 19.82 -25.19 3.62
C VAL A 590 20.69 -23.95 3.45
N GLY A 591 21.77 -24.02 2.69
CA GLY A 591 22.60 -22.87 2.35
C GLY A 591 21.83 -21.80 1.56
N CYS A 592 20.98 -22.21 0.61
CA CYS A 592 20.12 -21.32 -0.16
C CYS A 592 18.86 -20.87 0.60
N LEU A 593 18.92 -20.78 1.93
CA LEU A 593 17.79 -20.41 2.79
C LEU A 593 17.19 -19.07 2.35
N GLN A 594 15.90 -19.10 2.00
CA GLN A 594 15.12 -17.90 1.77
C GLN A 594 14.63 -17.33 3.09
N VAL A 595 14.77 -16.01 3.28
CA VAL A 595 14.29 -15.30 4.46
C VAL A 595 12.97 -14.64 4.09
N PRO A 596 11.81 -15.12 4.59
CA PRO A 596 10.52 -14.69 4.04
C PRO A 596 10.20 -13.20 4.20
N LEU A 597 10.83 -12.54 5.18
CA LEU A 597 10.71 -11.10 5.38
C LEU A 597 11.28 -10.30 4.19
N VAL A 598 12.30 -10.83 3.51
CA VAL A 598 12.98 -10.15 2.40
C VAL A 598 12.04 -9.99 1.22
N ASP A 599 11.39 -11.07 0.79
CA ASP A 599 10.45 -11.04 -0.33
C ASP A 599 9.24 -10.15 -0.03
N LEU A 600 8.75 -10.20 1.21
CA LEU A 600 7.63 -9.36 1.63
C LEU A 600 7.98 -7.87 1.56
N VAL A 601 9.14 -7.46 2.08
CA VAL A 601 9.59 -6.06 2.06
C VAL A 601 9.90 -5.61 0.64
N ALA A 602 10.64 -6.41 -0.13
CA ALA A 602 10.99 -6.09 -1.52
C ALA A 602 9.73 -5.93 -2.39
N GLY A 603 8.86 -6.94 -2.42
CA GLY A 603 7.67 -6.95 -3.26
C GLY A 603 6.70 -5.82 -2.93
N SER A 604 6.46 -5.57 -1.63
CA SER A 604 5.54 -4.51 -1.20
C SER A 604 6.05 -3.11 -1.53
N THR A 605 7.35 -2.87 -1.34
CA THR A 605 7.96 -1.58 -1.67
C THR A 605 8.00 -1.35 -3.17
N CYS A 606 8.33 -2.39 -3.96
CA CYS A 606 8.32 -2.35 -5.42
C CYS A 606 6.92 -2.04 -5.98
N ASN A 607 5.87 -2.67 -5.43
CA ASN A 607 4.49 -2.39 -5.87
C ASN A 607 4.07 -0.94 -5.66
N VAL A 608 4.43 -0.35 -4.51
CA VAL A 608 4.14 1.08 -4.22
C VAL A 608 4.93 2.00 -5.16
N MET A 609 6.19 1.66 -5.41
CA MET A 609 7.03 2.38 -6.37
C MET A 609 6.41 2.35 -7.77
N MET A 610 6.00 1.18 -8.28
CA MET A 610 5.42 1.05 -9.61
C MET A 610 4.18 1.91 -9.79
N VAL A 611 3.28 1.98 -8.80
CA VAL A 611 2.07 2.81 -8.87
C VAL A 611 2.41 4.28 -9.00
N ARG A 612 3.26 4.80 -8.10
CA ARG A 612 3.68 6.21 -8.12
C ARG A 612 4.43 6.57 -9.41
N MET A 613 5.33 5.68 -9.81
CA MET A 613 6.14 5.86 -11.01
C MET A 613 5.27 5.86 -12.27
N ALA A 614 4.24 5.01 -12.35
CA ALA A 614 3.31 4.98 -13.48
C ALA A 614 2.49 6.27 -13.58
N GLU A 615 2.05 6.83 -12.44
CA GLU A 615 1.36 8.14 -12.39
C GLU A 615 2.29 9.26 -12.89
N ASP A 616 3.51 9.34 -12.36
CA ASP A 616 4.47 10.38 -12.74
C ASP A 616 4.92 10.25 -14.21
N VAL A 617 5.10 9.03 -14.73
CA VAL A 617 5.41 8.78 -16.15
C VAL A 617 4.24 9.19 -17.05
N ARG A 618 2.99 8.85 -16.68
CA ARG A 618 1.79 9.24 -17.44
C ARG A 618 1.66 10.76 -17.53
N ASP A 619 2.01 11.47 -16.46
CA ASP A 619 1.94 12.92 -16.38
C ASP A 619 3.18 13.62 -16.98
N GLY A 620 4.09 12.89 -17.63
CA GLY A 620 5.31 13.43 -18.25
C GLY A 620 6.42 13.86 -17.28
N ARG A 621 6.29 13.55 -15.99
CA ARG A 621 7.20 13.97 -14.90
C ARG A 621 8.31 12.95 -14.65
N ILE A 622 9.18 12.72 -15.65
CA ILE A 622 10.25 11.70 -15.60
C ILE A 622 11.23 11.89 -14.42
N GLY A 623 11.53 13.14 -14.03
CA GLY A 623 12.37 13.42 -12.85
C GLY A 623 11.73 12.99 -11.53
N ALA A 624 10.40 13.11 -11.40
CA ALA A 624 9.66 12.64 -10.23
C ALA A 624 9.62 11.10 -10.17
N ALA A 625 9.43 10.45 -11.34
CA ALA A 625 9.51 9.01 -11.49
C ALA A 625 10.90 8.45 -11.07
N LEU A 626 11.99 9.11 -11.48
CA LEU A 626 13.36 8.77 -11.05
C LEU A 626 13.53 8.95 -9.53
N SER A 627 12.99 10.02 -8.96
CA SER A 627 13.04 10.28 -7.52
C SER A 627 12.29 9.20 -6.72
N ALA A 628 11.13 8.74 -7.19
CA ALA A 628 10.37 7.64 -6.59
C ALA A 628 11.16 6.33 -6.58
N TRP A 629 11.91 6.04 -7.65
CA TRP A 629 12.80 4.89 -7.71
C TRP A 629 14.01 5.03 -6.79
N HIS A 630 14.65 6.20 -6.73
CA HIS A 630 15.75 6.48 -5.78
C HIS A 630 15.33 6.33 -4.32
N ASP A 631 14.16 6.87 -3.96
CA ASP A 631 13.60 6.74 -2.61
C ASP A 631 13.38 5.26 -2.25
N THR A 632 12.86 4.49 -3.18
CA THR A 632 12.66 3.04 -3.03
C THR A 632 13.98 2.31 -2.83
N ILE A 633 14.98 2.56 -3.66
CA ILE A 633 16.32 1.96 -3.54
C ILE A 633 16.94 2.30 -2.18
N ARG A 634 16.87 3.57 -1.75
CA ARG A 634 17.41 4.00 -0.45
C ARG A 634 16.72 3.29 0.71
N LYS A 635 15.39 3.14 0.67
CA LYS A 635 14.61 2.44 1.70
C LYS A 635 14.95 0.96 1.77
N LEU A 636 15.04 0.28 0.62
CA LEU A 636 15.41 -1.13 0.58
C LEU A 636 16.85 -1.32 1.04
N ALA A 637 17.80 -0.48 0.62
CA ALA A 637 19.19 -0.55 1.07
C ALA A 637 19.34 -0.34 2.58
N LEU A 638 18.58 0.59 3.17
CA LEU A 638 18.53 0.80 4.63
C LEU A 638 18.05 -0.42 5.42
N VAL A 639 17.36 -1.36 4.78
CA VAL A 639 16.88 -2.60 5.41
C VAL A 639 17.79 -3.77 5.06
N PHE A 640 18.08 -3.99 3.78
CA PHE A 640 18.78 -5.18 3.31
C PHE A 640 20.29 -5.15 3.58
N PHE A 641 20.95 -3.99 3.49
CA PHE A 641 22.39 -3.92 3.74
C PHE A 641 22.75 -4.25 5.19
N PRO A 642 22.11 -3.63 6.22
CA PRO A 642 22.39 -4.02 7.59
C PRO A 642 21.94 -5.46 7.89
N MET A 643 20.83 -5.91 7.29
CA MET A 643 20.37 -7.30 7.45
C MET A 643 21.40 -8.30 6.92
N VAL A 644 21.99 -8.08 5.74
CA VAL A 644 23.06 -8.94 5.21
C VAL A 644 24.26 -8.96 6.15
N GLY A 645 24.74 -7.81 6.61
CA GLY A 645 25.85 -7.78 7.57
C GLY A 645 25.55 -8.53 8.87
N LEU A 646 24.33 -8.40 9.40
CA LEU A 646 23.88 -9.15 10.58
C LEU A 646 23.84 -10.67 10.31
N LEU A 647 23.31 -11.08 9.15
CA LEU A 647 23.23 -12.48 8.73
C LEU A 647 24.62 -13.08 8.52
N LEU A 648 25.58 -12.31 7.99
CA LEU A 648 26.97 -12.74 7.83
C LEU A 648 27.64 -12.96 9.20
N VAL A 649 27.49 -12.01 10.14
CA VAL A 649 28.02 -12.14 11.50
C VAL A 649 27.45 -13.37 12.20
N ASN A 650 26.16 -13.66 12.02
CA ASN A 650 25.46 -14.74 12.71
C ASN A 650 25.26 -16.02 11.89
N ALA A 651 25.86 -16.15 10.71
CA ALA A 651 25.54 -17.22 9.75
C ALA A 651 25.67 -18.62 10.36
N ARG A 652 26.81 -18.91 11.02
CA ARG A 652 27.05 -20.23 11.66
C ARG A 652 26.02 -20.53 12.75
N ASP A 653 25.83 -19.62 13.70
CA ASP A 653 24.90 -19.80 14.82
C ASP A 653 23.46 -19.91 14.33
N LEU A 654 23.08 -19.13 13.31
CA LEU A 654 21.77 -19.18 12.69
C LEU A 654 21.50 -20.55 12.05
N ILE A 655 22.45 -21.09 11.29
CA ILE A 655 22.32 -22.41 10.68
C ILE A 655 22.25 -23.50 11.75
N VAL A 656 23.09 -23.46 12.78
CA VAL A 656 23.05 -24.44 13.87
C VAL A 656 21.74 -24.34 14.65
N LEU A 657 21.27 -23.12 14.95
CA LEU A 657 20.03 -22.88 15.66
C LEU A 657 18.81 -23.33 14.84
N LEU A 658 18.79 -23.12 13.52
CA LEU A 658 17.65 -23.45 12.68
C LEU A 658 17.68 -24.89 12.14
N PHE A 659 18.85 -25.47 11.91
CA PHE A 659 19.00 -26.74 11.19
C PHE A 659 19.90 -27.76 11.88
N THR A 660 20.47 -27.46 13.06
CA THR A 660 21.44 -28.30 13.82
C THR A 660 22.86 -28.29 13.26
N GLU A 661 23.82 -28.77 14.06
CA GLU A 661 25.24 -28.86 13.68
C GLU A 661 25.49 -29.73 12.44
N ARG A 662 24.60 -30.69 12.16
CA ARG A 662 24.67 -31.56 10.97
C ARG A 662 24.69 -30.76 9.66
N TYR A 663 24.15 -29.55 9.67
CA TYR A 663 24.07 -28.68 8.50
C TYR A 663 25.05 -27.51 8.57
N LEU A 664 26.02 -27.50 9.48
CA LEU A 664 26.98 -26.39 9.63
C LEU A 664 27.74 -26.08 8.32
N ALA A 665 27.98 -27.10 7.49
CA ALA A 665 28.58 -26.94 6.15
C ALA A 665 27.75 -26.06 5.19
N ALA A 666 26.48 -25.78 5.51
CA ALA A 666 25.63 -24.86 4.77
C ALA A 666 25.96 -23.39 5.04
N ALA A 667 26.64 -23.07 6.15
CA ALA A 667 26.88 -21.68 6.55
C ALA A 667 27.69 -20.87 5.51
N PRO A 668 28.79 -21.38 4.92
CA PRO A 668 29.49 -20.65 3.84
C PRO A 668 28.61 -20.41 2.60
N ILE A 669 27.77 -21.40 2.23
CA ILE A 669 26.83 -21.29 1.11
C ILE A 669 25.80 -20.20 1.41
N PHE A 670 25.26 -20.17 2.63
CA PHE A 670 24.35 -19.14 3.11
C PHE A 670 24.99 -17.76 3.11
N MET A 671 26.23 -17.62 3.57
CA MET A 671 26.94 -16.35 3.55
C MET A 671 27.04 -15.79 2.13
N VAL A 672 27.40 -16.61 1.14
CA VAL A 672 27.45 -16.17 -0.26
C VAL A 672 26.05 -15.87 -0.80
N TRP A 673 25.06 -16.72 -0.50
CA TRP A 673 23.67 -16.55 -0.95
C TRP A 673 23.05 -15.24 -0.45
N THR A 674 23.40 -14.77 0.75
CA THR A 674 22.90 -13.48 1.27
C THR A 674 23.28 -12.28 0.40
N ALA A 675 24.30 -12.38 -0.46
CA ALA A 675 24.61 -11.34 -1.45
C ALA A 675 23.46 -11.09 -2.44
N ALA A 676 22.61 -12.09 -2.70
CA ALA A 676 21.40 -11.92 -3.52
C ALA A 676 20.45 -10.88 -2.90
N PHE A 677 20.39 -10.77 -1.57
CA PHE A 677 19.55 -9.78 -0.89
C PHE A 677 20.01 -8.34 -1.12
N LEU A 678 21.32 -8.12 -1.35
CA LEU A 678 21.83 -6.81 -1.76
C LEU A 678 21.31 -6.44 -3.15
N LEU A 679 21.29 -7.40 -4.08
CA LEU A 679 20.79 -7.20 -5.44
C LEU A 679 19.27 -6.96 -5.48
N MET A 680 18.52 -7.45 -4.49
CA MET A 680 17.09 -7.19 -4.33
C MET A 680 16.78 -5.74 -3.92
N ALA A 681 17.77 -4.98 -3.44
CA ALA A 681 17.58 -3.54 -3.18
C ALA A 681 17.36 -2.70 -4.44
N PHE A 682 17.57 -3.29 -5.63
CA PHE A 682 17.46 -2.66 -6.94
C PHE A 682 16.28 -3.26 -7.74
N PRO A 683 15.04 -2.77 -7.55
CA PRO A 683 13.84 -3.31 -8.19
C PRO A 683 13.68 -2.84 -9.65
N VAL A 684 14.64 -3.20 -10.50
CA VAL A 684 14.69 -2.84 -11.94
C VAL A 684 13.55 -3.47 -12.76
N ASP A 685 13.12 -4.66 -12.36
CA ASP A 685 12.01 -5.38 -12.97
C ASP A 685 10.69 -4.60 -12.84
N GLY A 686 10.43 -4.01 -11.68
CA GLY A 686 9.29 -3.12 -11.47
C GLY A 686 9.31 -1.89 -12.38
N VAL A 687 10.48 -1.28 -12.58
CA VAL A 687 10.63 -0.14 -13.49
C VAL A 687 10.30 -0.54 -14.93
N LEU A 688 10.88 -1.64 -15.43
CA LEU A 688 10.61 -2.11 -16.79
C LEU A 688 9.14 -2.47 -17.03
N ARG A 689 8.43 -2.95 -16.00
CA ARG A 689 6.98 -3.20 -16.06
C ARG A 689 6.16 -1.93 -16.20
N VAL A 690 6.55 -0.83 -15.56
CA VAL A 690 5.89 0.49 -15.71
C VAL A 690 5.96 0.98 -17.15
N PHE A 691 7.07 0.72 -17.85
CA PHE A 691 7.24 1.02 -19.27
C PHE A 691 6.72 -0.07 -20.22
N ALA A 692 6.00 -1.08 -19.71
CA ALA A 692 5.46 -2.21 -20.47
C ALA A 692 6.51 -3.01 -21.28
N ASP A 693 7.77 -3.06 -20.85
CA ASP A 693 8.88 -3.66 -21.59
C ASP A 693 9.05 -5.17 -21.31
N THR A 694 7.96 -5.92 -21.42
CA THR A 694 7.88 -7.35 -21.04
C THR A 694 8.74 -8.26 -21.91
N ARG A 695 8.91 -7.94 -23.20
CA ARG A 695 9.80 -8.69 -24.11
C ARG A 695 11.26 -8.58 -23.70
N TYR A 696 11.68 -7.43 -23.21
CA TYR A 696 13.05 -7.25 -22.71
C TYR A 696 13.28 -8.01 -21.42
N LEU A 697 12.28 -8.09 -20.53
CA LEU A 697 12.35 -8.94 -19.34
C LEU A 697 12.54 -10.42 -19.69
N LEU A 698 11.82 -10.92 -20.70
CA LEU A 698 12.01 -12.27 -21.23
C LEU A 698 13.43 -12.47 -21.79
N LEU A 699 13.94 -11.54 -22.59
CA LEU A 699 15.30 -11.60 -23.13
C LEU A 699 16.35 -11.66 -22.01
N VAL A 700 16.24 -10.81 -20.99
CA VAL A 700 17.15 -10.81 -19.84
C VAL A 700 17.08 -12.16 -19.10
N GLY A 701 15.88 -12.70 -18.88
CA GLY A 701 15.71 -14.03 -18.30
C GLY A 701 16.37 -15.13 -19.13
N ALA A 702 16.24 -15.08 -20.46
CA ALA A 702 16.83 -16.07 -21.35
C ALA A 702 18.37 -16.00 -21.35
N ILE A 703 18.94 -14.79 -21.32
CA ILE A 703 20.39 -14.58 -21.19
C ILE A 703 20.89 -15.15 -19.87
N LYS A 704 20.20 -14.88 -18.76
CA LYS A 704 20.53 -15.45 -17.44
C LYS A 704 20.51 -16.98 -17.45
N LEU A 705 19.45 -17.56 -18.01
CA LEU A 705 19.32 -19.01 -18.15
C LEU A 705 20.50 -19.59 -18.95
N ALA A 706 20.84 -18.98 -20.08
CA ALA A 706 21.96 -19.41 -20.91
C ALA A 706 23.31 -19.33 -20.17
N ILE A 707 23.57 -18.26 -19.43
CA ILE A 707 24.78 -18.12 -18.60
C ILE A 707 24.85 -19.24 -17.57
N ILE A 708 23.76 -19.49 -16.84
CA ILE A 708 23.73 -20.54 -15.82
C ILE A 708 23.92 -21.91 -16.47
N ALA A 709 23.19 -22.22 -17.53
CA ALA A 709 23.27 -23.51 -18.22
C ALA A 709 24.67 -23.84 -18.74
N THR A 710 25.36 -22.85 -19.31
CA THR A 710 26.70 -23.05 -19.90
C THR A 710 27.80 -23.13 -18.84
N LEU A 711 27.71 -22.34 -17.77
CA LEU A 711 28.80 -22.21 -16.79
C LEU A 711 28.64 -23.08 -15.55
N VAL A 712 27.44 -23.60 -15.26
CA VAL A 712 27.16 -24.29 -13.98
C VAL A 712 28.07 -25.49 -13.74
N HIS A 713 28.38 -26.28 -14.76
CA HIS A 713 29.26 -27.44 -14.61
C HIS A 713 30.68 -27.02 -14.20
N TRP A 714 31.27 -26.06 -14.90
CA TRP A 714 32.61 -25.51 -14.60
C TRP A 714 32.68 -24.91 -13.20
N PHE A 715 31.63 -24.19 -12.80
CA PHE A 715 31.54 -23.62 -11.46
C PHE A 715 31.43 -24.71 -10.38
N ILE A 716 30.67 -25.78 -10.61
CA ILE A 716 30.58 -26.90 -9.69
C ILE A 716 31.92 -27.63 -9.57
N VAL A 717 32.62 -27.88 -10.67
CA VAL A 717 33.94 -28.52 -10.66
C VAL A 717 34.98 -27.65 -9.93
N GLY A 718 34.98 -26.34 -10.17
CA GLY A 718 35.96 -25.42 -9.58
C GLY A 718 35.69 -25.04 -8.11
N PHE A 719 34.42 -24.91 -7.71
CA PHE A 719 34.04 -24.36 -6.40
C PHE A 719 33.17 -25.32 -5.56
N GLY A 720 32.92 -26.54 -6.01
CA GLY A 720 32.07 -27.52 -5.33
C GLY A 720 30.64 -27.02 -5.14
N LEU A 721 30.08 -27.21 -3.94
CA LEU A 721 28.73 -26.75 -3.61
C LEU A 721 28.55 -25.22 -3.76
N LEU A 722 29.59 -24.42 -3.53
CA LEU A 722 29.52 -22.96 -3.72
C LEU A 722 29.31 -22.58 -5.18
N GLY A 723 29.78 -23.41 -6.12
CA GLY A 723 29.66 -23.18 -7.56
C GLY A 723 28.23 -22.90 -8.01
N GLY A 724 27.25 -23.65 -7.48
CA GLY A 724 25.84 -23.47 -7.80
C GLY A 724 25.30 -22.09 -7.38
N VAL A 725 25.70 -21.58 -6.22
CA VAL A 725 25.31 -20.24 -5.76
C VAL A 725 26.03 -19.16 -6.57
N LEU A 726 27.33 -19.32 -6.79
CA LEU A 726 28.16 -18.34 -7.50
C LEU A 726 27.68 -18.11 -8.93
N VAL A 727 27.35 -19.17 -9.68
CA VAL A 727 26.84 -19.04 -11.06
C VAL A 727 25.46 -18.37 -11.10
N SER A 728 24.61 -18.63 -10.10
CA SER A 728 23.28 -18.00 -9.98
C SER A 728 23.40 -16.50 -9.67
N LEU A 729 24.33 -16.13 -8.78
CA LEU A 729 24.65 -14.74 -8.49
C LEU A 729 25.23 -14.03 -9.71
N LEU A 730 26.15 -14.66 -10.45
CA LEU A 730 26.70 -14.12 -11.69
C LEU A 730 25.59 -13.81 -12.70
N GLY A 731 24.70 -14.78 -12.96
CA GLY A 731 23.54 -14.56 -13.83
C GLY A 731 22.69 -13.39 -13.34
N THR A 732 22.42 -13.30 -12.03
CA THR A 732 21.64 -12.20 -11.46
C THR A 732 22.31 -10.84 -11.62
N VAL A 733 23.63 -10.73 -11.41
CA VAL A 733 24.39 -9.51 -11.63
C VAL A 733 24.33 -9.08 -13.09
N VAL A 734 24.59 -10.00 -14.03
CA VAL A 734 24.52 -9.70 -15.47
C VAL A 734 23.12 -9.23 -15.85
N GLY A 735 22.08 -9.94 -15.42
CA GLY A 735 20.70 -9.57 -15.72
C GLY A 735 20.30 -8.21 -15.15
N LYS A 736 20.69 -7.90 -13.90
CA LYS A 736 20.47 -6.59 -13.29
C LYS A 736 21.20 -5.49 -14.08
N THR A 737 22.45 -5.71 -14.49
CA THR A 737 23.23 -4.75 -15.30
C THR A 737 22.56 -4.45 -16.64
N LEU A 738 22.09 -5.48 -17.35
CA LEU A 738 21.35 -5.30 -18.61
C LEU A 738 20.05 -4.51 -18.38
N ALA A 739 19.28 -4.86 -17.34
CA ALA A 739 18.07 -4.14 -16.98
C ALA A 739 18.34 -2.67 -16.63
N VAL A 740 19.40 -2.37 -15.85
CA VAL A 740 19.83 -1.00 -15.55
C VAL A 740 20.18 -0.24 -16.83
N ALA A 741 20.91 -0.86 -17.76
CA ALA A 741 21.24 -0.25 -19.04
C ALA A 741 20.00 0.07 -19.89
N ARG A 742 18.95 -0.76 -19.80
CA ARG A 742 17.66 -0.48 -20.46
C ARG A 742 16.89 0.64 -19.76
N VAL A 743 16.84 0.62 -18.43
CA VAL A 743 16.18 1.69 -17.63
C VAL A 743 16.83 3.04 -17.87
N LYS A 744 18.17 3.09 -18.02
CA LYS A 744 18.90 4.30 -18.43
C LYS A 744 18.31 4.94 -19.69
N ARG A 745 18.02 4.12 -20.72
CA ARG A 745 17.43 4.59 -21.98
C ARG A 745 15.99 5.05 -21.80
N GLN A 746 15.20 4.35 -20.98
CA GLN A 746 13.80 4.70 -20.74
C GLN A 746 13.63 6.00 -19.94
N LEU A 747 14.53 6.26 -18.98
CA LEU A 747 14.50 7.45 -18.13
C LEU A 747 15.35 8.62 -18.65
N ASN A 748 16.03 8.43 -19.78
CA ASN A 748 16.95 9.40 -20.37
C ASN A 748 17.94 10.02 -19.35
N ALA A 749 18.51 9.18 -18.48
CA ALA A 749 19.37 9.62 -17.38
C ALA A 749 20.83 9.18 -17.57
N GLY A 750 21.77 9.94 -17.00
CA GLY A 750 23.17 9.56 -16.89
C GLY A 750 23.36 8.33 -16.00
N LEU A 751 24.43 7.54 -16.22
CA LEU A 751 24.69 6.33 -15.42
C LEU A 751 24.98 6.66 -13.95
N TRP A 752 25.57 7.83 -13.70
CA TRP A 752 25.86 8.34 -12.36
C TRP A 752 24.63 8.94 -11.67
N ASP A 753 23.64 9.40 -12.43
CA ASP A 753 22.38 9.95 -11.90
C ASP A 753 21.31 8.87 -11.69
N LEU A 754 21.50 7.71 -12.31
CA LEU A 754 20.52 6.62 -12.31
C LEU A 754 20.33 5.99 -10.93
N LEU A 755 21.42 5.87 -10.15
CA LEU A 755 21.40 5.24 -8.83
C LEU A 755 21.90 6.20 -7.75
N PRO A 756 21.37 6.13 -6.52
CA PRO A 756 21.77 7.02 -5.43
C PRO A 756 23.10 6.57 -4.78
N TRP A 757 24.20 6.59 -5.53
CA TRP A 757 25.51 6.02 -5.16
C TRP A 757 26.03 6.47 -3.79
N SER A 758 25.98 7.77 -3.49
CA SER A 758 26.45 8.30 -2.21
C SER A 758 25.62 7.82 -1.01
N GLY A 759 24.31 7.62 -1.21
CA GLY A 759 23.42 7.03 -0.21
C GLY A 759 23.72 5.56 0.02
N LEU A 760 23.93 4.82 -1.06
CA LEU A 760 24.26 3.38 -1.03
C LEU A 760 25.60 3.12 -0.36
N ALA A 761 26.65 3.83 -0.76
CA ALA A 761 28.00 3.69 -0.21
C ALA A 761 28.04 4.00 1.30
N SER A 762 27.35 5.06 1.71
CA SER A 762 27.22 5.40 3.15
C SER A 762 26.48 4.33 3.94
N THR A 763 25.38 3.81 3.39
CA THR A 763 24.57 2.77 4.06
C THR A 763 25.36 1.47 4.18
N LEU A 764 26.08 1.09 3.13
CA LEU A 764 26.95 -0.09 3.12
C LEU A 764 28.10 0.08 4.11
N GLY A 765 28.77 1.24 4.10
CA GLY A 765 29.85 1.55 5.04
C GLY A 765 29.41 1.43 6.50
N CYS A 766 28.22 1.96 6.84
CA CYS A 766 27.66 1.79 8.19
C CYS A 766 27.35 0.33 8.52
N ALA A 767 26.79 -0.45 7.58
CA ALA A 767 26.48 -1.85 7.80
C ALA A 767 27.76 -2.68 8.05
N VAL A 768 28.79 -2.45 7.24
CA VAL A 768 30.11 -3.11 7.41
C VAL A 768 30.74 -2.70 8.75
N ALA A 769 30.77 -1.40 9.06
CA ALA A 769 31.36 -0.91 10.31
C ALA A 769 30.64 -1.42 11.56
N ALA A 770 29.31 -1.59 11.50
CA ALA A 770 28.54 -2.19 12.59
C ALA A 770 28.88 -3.67 12.83
N GLY A 771 29.45 -4.36 11.84
CA GLY A 771 29.89 -5.74 11.96
C GLY A 771 31.05 -5.93 12.93
N LEU A 772 31.97 -4.97 13.03
CA LEU A 772 33.19 -5.12 13.81
C LEU A 772 32.91 -5.25 15.33
N PRO A 773 32.13 -4.36 15.98
CA PRO A 773 31.78 -4.53 17.40
C PRO A 773 30.97 -5.81 17.65
N ALA A 774 30.12 -6.20 16.69
CA ALA A 774 29.35 -7.43 16.82
C ALA A 774 30.23 -8.68 16.78
N LEU A 775 31.28 -8.70 15.95
CA LEU A 775 32.26 -9.79 15.91
C LEU A 775 33.09 -9.87 17.18
N LEU A 776 33.52 -8.74 17.75
CA LEU A 776 34.26 -8.72 19.03
C LEU A 776 33.44 -9.30 20.18
N VAL A 777 32.15 -8.94 20.26
CA VAL A 777 31.23 -9.49 21.27
C VAL A 777 31.00 -10.99 21.06
N LYS A 778 31.01 -11.44 19.79
CA LYS A 778 30.82 -12.84 19.44
C LYS A 778 31.94 -13.73 19.96
N GLU A 779 33.20 -13.29 19.89
CA GLU A 779 34.35 -14.04 20.40
C GLU A 779 34.22 -14.34 21.90
N GLY A 780 33.68 -13.41 22.69
CA GLY A 780 33.43 -13.60 24.11
C GLY A 780 32.29 -14.57 24.47
N LEU A 781 31.49 -15.02 23.48
CA LEU A 781 30.27 -15.83 23.69
C LEU A 781 30.27 -17.15 22.90
N ALA A 782 31.43 -17.62 22.45
CA ALA A 782 31.61 -18.69 21.46
C ALA A 782 30.92 -20.05 21.76
N HIS A 783 30.42 -20.28 22.99
CA HIS A 783 29.80 -21.56 23.40
C HIS A 783 28.29 -21.52 23.63
N ARG A 784 27.60 -20.39 23.34
CA ARG A 784 26.14 -20.27 23.55
C ARG A 784 25.46 -19.62 22.34
N PRO A 785 24.89 -20.40 21.39
CA PRO A 785 24.45 -19.87 20.10
C PRO A 785 23.29 -18.87 20.23
N LEU A 786 22.28 -19.14 21.06
CA LEU A 786 21.13 -18.23 21.22
C LEU A 786 21.52 -16.91 21.93
N PRO A 787 22.21 -16.90 23.09
CA PRO A 787 22.73 -15.67 23.69
C PRO A 787 23.69 -14.90 22.79
N SER A 788 24.58 -15.60 22.07
CA SER A 788 25.50 -15.01 21.10
C SER A 788 24.73 -14.27 20.00
N MET A 789 23.75 -14.92 19.36
CA MET A 789 22.95 -14.30 18.31
C MET A 789 22.15 -13.09 18.79
N VAL A 790 21.54 -13.18 19.97
CA VAL A 790 20.76 -12.07 20.55
C VAL A 790 21.67 -10.88 20.85
N LEU A 791 22.78 -11.10 21.54
CA LEU A 791 23.66 -10.01 21.95
C LEU A 791 24.40 -9.38 20.75
N THR A 792 24.96 -10.20 19.87
CA THR A 792 25.62 -9.70 18.64
C THR A 792 24.63 -8.96 17.75
N GLY A 793 23.38 -9.43 17.66
CA GLY A 793 22.32 -8.75 16.93
C GLY A 793 21.94 -7.40 17.52
N LEU A 794 21.81 -7.31 18.85
CA LEU A 794 21.55 -6.05 19.55
C LEU A 794 22.70 -5.05 19.36
N VAL A 795 23.94 -5.51 19.54
CA VAL A 795 25.15 -4.68 19.38
C VAL A 795 25.28 -4.18 17.95
N TYR A 796 25.08 -5.05 16.97
CA TYR A 796 25.09 -4.68 15.55
C TYR A 796 24.01 -3.63 15.25
N ALA A 797 22.77 -3.88 15.67
CA ALA A 797 21.64 -2.99 15.40
C ALA A 797 21.81 -1.60 16.05
N LEU A 798 22.28 -1.56 17.31
CA LEU A 798 22.58 -0.31 18.03
C LEU A 798 23.71 0.45 17.35
N THR A 799 24.82 -0.22 17.03
CA THR A 799 25.97 0.41 16.36
C THR A 799 25.56 0.98 15.00
N TYR A 800 24.83 0.20 14.20
CA TYR A 800 24.33 0.64 12.91
C TYR A 800 23.41 1.86 13.04
N ALA A 801 22.49 1.85 14.01
CA ALA A 801 21.56 2.96 14.27
C ALA A 801 22.30 4.25 14.68
N VAL A 802 23.36 4.14 15.48
CA VAL A 802 24.21 5.27 15.87
C VAL A 802 24.97 5.81 14.64
N LEU A 803 25.65 4.95 13.88
CA LEU A 803 26.43 5.35 12.71
C LEU A 803 25.58 6.06 11.66
N ILE A 804 24.39 5.51 11.35
CA ILE A 804 23.48 6.13 10.37
C ILE A 804 22.91 7.46 10.90
N GLY A 805 22.66 7.55 12.22
CA GLY A 805 22.24 8.78 12.89
C GLY A 805 23.29 9.90 12.78
N CYS A 806 24.56 9.57 13.05
CA CYS A 806 25.70 10.48 12.93
C CYS A 806 25.89 10.97 11.48
N LEU A 807 25.80 10.07 10.49
CA LEU A 807 25.90 10.46 9.08
C LEU A 807 24.78 11.43 8.67
N ARG A 808 23.54 11.22 9.13
CA ARG A 808 22.43 12.13 8.86
C ARG A 808 22.62 13.49 9.51
N ALA A 809 23.07 13.53 10.78
CA ALA A 809 23.37 14.76 11.49
C ALA A 809 24.48 15.58 10.78
N SER A 810 25.55 14.92 10.31
CA SER A 810 26.64 15.59 9.59
C SER A 810 26.23 16.18 8.23
N ARG A 811 25.33 15.51 7.50
CA ARG A 811 24.77 16.02 6.23
C ARG A 811 23.83 17.21 6.48
N LEU A 812 23.03 17.16 7.54
CA LEU A 812 22.18 18.29 7.94
C LEU A 812 23.04 19.50 8.32
N ARG A 813 24.11 19.29 9.08
CA ARG A 813 25.07 20.34 9.47
C ARG A 813 25.75 20.97 8.25
N ARG A 814 26.23 20.16 7.29
CA ARG A 814 26.82 20.66 6.05
C ARG A 814 25.86 21.48 5.18
N ARG A 815 24.59 21.07 5.10
CA ARG A 815 23.54 21.85 4.41
C ARG A 815 23.24 23.17 5.10
N LEU A 816 23.22 23.19 6.44
CA LEU A 816 23.03 24.41 7.21
C LEU A 816 24.22 25.37 7.04
N VAL A 817 25.45 24.85 7.04
CA VAL A 817 26.67 25.65 6.80
C VAL A 817 26.70 26.20 5.37
N SER A 818 26.40 25.39 4.35
CA SER A 818 26.34 25.89 2.96
C SER A 818 25.23 26.90 2.72
N MET A 819 24.14 26.86 3.50
CA MET A 819 23.08 27.88 3.47
C MET A 819 23.47 29.17 4.18
N LEU A 820 24.37 29.11 5.17
CA LEU A 820 24.89 30.26 5.91
C LEU A 820 26.09 30.92 5.22
N GLU A 821 26.85 30.18 4.42
CA GLU A 821 27.98 30.68 3.61
C GLU A 821 27.55 31.15 2.21
N GLY A 822 26.31 30.85 1.79
CA GLY A 822 25.71 31.26 0.52
C GLY A 822 24.76 32.45 0.61
N SER A 823 24.69 33.10 1.78
CA SER A 823 24.02 34.39 2.04
C SER A 823 25.06 35.42 2.42
#